data_AF-A0A850DKD3-F1
#
_entry.id   AF-A0A850DKD3-F1
#
_cell.length_a   1.000
_cell.length_b   1.000
_cell.length_c   1.000
_cell.angle_alpha   90.00
_cell.angle_beta   90.00
_cell.angle_gamma   90.00
#
_symmetry.space_group_name_H-M   'P 1'
#
loop_
_entity.id
_entity.type
_entity.pdbx_description
1 polymer ?
#
loop_
_entity_poly.entity_id
_entity_poly.type
_entity_poly.pdbx_seq_one_letter_code
_entity_poly.pdbx_strand_id
1 'polypeptide(L)'
;MSALTGDFSVVLQVSDSTVNRLAAAMHQNGIGEASTPTLPHVAYFRISGAAGDGERGSVAAQIGSPLIELIDGADDRFRARIPFRARFRPDPGSGPFADVINGTVTATYTIEGVDPHCPGWHDKAAEYVWVRVIPSSVTFDGAAYRESGELSLIPVDDEADVRRRVTAHLAALLAGPFEPRPHRVGAELRQWRSLSRGPGRSGVVLPTGPGRPDSVGELFLDGSDFALGIDSGYLVAGVRTKLAEMVGHRQDVHIHGDAGWGGGLEIDYHVALDSAAVSWLGGAPIGPPMGLVLVSLTGSGWATRLYRSGVYNVGSVSLDDLALTATADQYLTVRVDPAARKVLVTTAGPPAVTVAYHGPFDGRVKSAAHDAITARVTASLTPLLEQVQDELNSLTGAAWEQALVTMLRTVDPTASTRVNRATFRSDGLVLHGSVGLAHRHAPVVSFRKNEAGDGFDAIDCVVPGGRVDRFEWTWRWYTSPIGVAPGSPGAAATVDSFQLRRPRQAMSKYGLSTGVRTPLPGLDGQGQVCLRIIGTHVDHITGAQVPVQSVLDCAQFGYQFRLPVEVAPYSRVCDPLRAVRGEPAPEEGLVRVATTEASQSNTLVLYLGDRWDAEAAEALESGLRENPYSAALLVLILFTDGALATMSAPDREAAQRAAAEVAPVLLAEDIGQRWQPILGIGDERPAWRLLAPEDFVRWSHDGPLPAREVAAALDKHLVAALDPTPARLHPGTTIGERLPLDLGRGNCPPIPLGHATIGFTHLGARAPASGPRYTAVVVDGAQERELAALRDELGPDVAVIADPNGDLTRRAGIRMTPAVLTLDGAGRVVAGAEELRTDIEPQAAT
;
A
#
# COMPACT_ATOMS: atom_id res chain seq x y z
N MET A 1 36.50 -8.97 -21.78
CA MET A 1 35.23 -8.54 -21.16
C MET A 1 34.13 -9.41 -21.69
N SER A 2 33.25 -9.89 -20.81
CA SER A 2 32.08 -10.67 -21.19
C SER A 2 31.04 -9.74 -21.81
N ALA A 3 30.42 -10.13 -22.92
CA ALA A 3 29.28 -9.36 -23.44
C ALA A 3 28.07 -9.45 -22.50
N LEU A 4 27.93 -10.59 -21.81
CA LEU A 4 26.83 -10.87 -20.88
C LEU A 4 26.95 -10.11 -19.56
N THR A 5 28.12 -10.15 -18.93
CA THR A 5 28.31 -9.66 -17.54
C THR A 5 29.32 -8.50 -17.43
N GLY A 6 29.88 -8.01 -18.54
CA GLY A 6 30.88 -6.95 -18.53
C GLY A 6 32.18 -7.37 -17.85
N ASP A 7 32.56 -6.62 -16.80
CA ASP A 7 33.72 -6.89 -15.93
C ASP A 7 33.39 -7.87 -14.80
N PHE A 8 32.12 -8.19 -14.58
CA PHE A 8 31.68 -9.01 -13.45
C PHE A 8 31.60 -10.49 -13.82
N SER A 9 31.73 -11.36 -12.83
CA SER A 9 31.50 -12.80 -13.01
C SER A 9 30.01 -13.15 -13.00
N VAL A 10 29.21 -12.42 -12.21
CA VAL A 10 27.78 -12.65 -12.05
C VAL A 10 27.03 -11.32 -11.97
N VAL A 11 25.92 -11.22 -12.69
CA VAL A 11 25.08 -10.03 -12.77
C VAL A 11 23.61 -10.42 -12.62
N LEU A 12 22.90 -9.80 -11.67
CA LEU A 12 21.44 -9.89 -11.55
C LEU A 12 20.79 -8.74 -12.33
N GLN A 13 19.76 -9.02 -13.10
CA GLN A 13 18.88 -8.02 -13.70
C GLN A 13 17.48 -8.17 -13.13
N VAL A 14 16.81 -7.06 -12.85
CA VAL A 14 15.41 -7.00 -12.39
C VAL A 14 14.64 -6.11 -13.35
N SER A 15 13.48 -6.56 -13.83
CA SER A 15 12.67 -5.81 -14.79
C SER A 15 12.07 -4.55 -14.18
N ASP A 16 11.88 -3.52 -15.01
CA ASP A 16 11.13 -2.32 -14.67
C ASP A 16 9.70 -2.64 -14.20
N SER A 17 9.04 -3.63 -14.81
CA SER A 17 7.76 -4.14 -14.35
C SER A 17 7.82 -4.62 -12.90
N THR A 18 8.84 -5.40 -12.53
CA THR A 18 9.02 -5.86 -11.14
C THR A 18 9.26 -4.69 -10.18
N VAL A 19 10.09 -3.71 -10.58
CA VAL A 19 10.30 -2.48 -9.78
C VAL A 19 8.98 -1.74 -9.55
N ASN A 20 8.15 -1.60 -10.58
CA ASN A 20 6.85 -0.95 -10.48
C ASN A 20 5.85 -1.73 -9.62
N ARG A 21 5.88 -3.07 -9.67
CA ARG A 21 5.06 -3.91 -8.78
C ARG A 21 5.48 -3.79 -7.32
N LEU A 22 6.78 -3.63 -7.04
CA LEU A 22 7.30 -3.37 -5.70
C LEU A 22 6.92 -1.97 -5.21
N ALA A 23 7.00 -0.94 -6.06
CA ALA A 23 6.53 0.40 -5.72
C ALA A 23 5.02 0.40 -5.40
N ALA A 24 4.22 -0.36 -6.16
CA ALA A 24 2.81 -0.54 -5.87
C ALA A 24 2.54 -1.33 -4.58
N ALA A 25 3.40 -2.28 -4.21
CA ALA A 25 3.35 -2.94 -2.91
C ALA A 25 3.64 -1.94 -1.77
N MET A 26 4.67 -1.10 -1.91
CA MET A 26 4.95 -0.02 -0.94
C MET A 26 3.77 0.95 -0.82
N HIS A 27 3.12 1.30 -1.93
CA HIS A 27 1.90 2.11 -1.87
C HIS A 27 0.82 1.37 -1.08
N GLN A 28 0.53 0.11 -1.40
CA GLN A 28 -0.45 -0.70 -0.65
C GLN A 28 -0.17 -0.84 0.85
N ASN A 29 1.11 -0.97 1.25
CA ASN A 29 1.50 -1.12 2.65
C ASN A 29 1.02 0.04 3.54
N GLY A 30 0.75 1.21 2.94
CA GLY A 30 0.19 2.38 3.62
C GLY A 30 -1.18 2.16 4.30
N ILE A 31 -1.84 1.02 4.07
CA ILE A 31 -3.15 0.66 4.63
C ILE A 31 -3.05 -0.29 5.85
N GLY A 32 -1.94 -1.04 6.02
CA GLY A 32 -1.95 -2.21 6.92
C GLY A 32 -0.71 -2.48 7.78
N GLU A 33 0.52 -2.37 7.24
CA GLU A 33 1.71 -2.88 7.92
C GLU A 33 2.75 -1.78 8.18
N ALA A 34 2.98 -1.47 9.46
CA ALA A 34 3.93 -0.42 9.87
C ALA A 34 5.41 -0.83 9.73
N SER A 35 5.71 -2.11 9.54
CA SER A 35 7.09 -2.63 9.49
C SER A 35 7.71 -2.63 8.09
N THR A 36 6.91 -2.43 7.05
CA THR A 36 7.39 -2.41 5.65
C THR A 36 7.45 -0.97 5.12
N PRO A 37 8.33 -0.66 4.16
CA PRO A 37 8.37 0.65 3.51
C PRO A 37 7.01 1.00 2.88
N THR A 38 6.56 2.23 3.09
CA THR A 38 5.26 2.72 2.60
C THR A 38 5.42 3.94 1.69
N LEU A 39 4.53 4.07 0.70
CA LEU A 39 4.32 5.33 -0.02
C LEU A 39 2.97 5.96 0.38
N PRO A 40 2.89 7.29 0.51
CA PRO A 40 1.68 7.95 0.97
C PRO A 40 0.55 7.87 -0.06
N HIS A 41 -0.68 7.71 0.42
CA HIS A 41 -1.91 7.84 -0.38
C HIS A 41 -2.48 9.25 -0.37
N VAL A 42 -2.30 9.93 0.77
CA VAL A 42 -2.84 11.26 1.02
C VAL A 42 -1.81 12.08 1.77
N ALA A 43 -1.72 13.37 1.45
CA ALA A 43 -0.90 14.33 2.15
C ALA A 43 -1.69 15.60 2.45
N TYR A 44 -1.55 16.11 3.67
CA TYR A 44 -2.10 17.39 4.09
C TYR A 44 -0.94 18.31 4.46
N PHE A 45 -0.87 19.48 3.84
CA PHE A 45 0.23 20.41 4.05
C PHE A 45 -0.23 21.85 3.84
N ARG A 46 0.64 22.82 4.16
CA ARG A 46 0.39 24.24 3.94
C ARG A 46 1.39 24.83 2.98
N ILE A 47 0.92 25.73 2.12
CA ILE A 47 1.75 26.61 1.31
C ILE A 47 1.87 27.93 2.08
N SER A 48 3.10 28.34 2.39
CA SER A 48 3.40 29.55 3.19
C SER A 48 3.91 30.73 2.36
N GLY A 49 3.85 30.66 1.03
CA GLY A 49 4.31 31.70 0.10
C GLY A 49 5.82 31.67 -0.20
N ALA A 50 6.53 30.61 0.18
CA ALA A 50 7.98 30.50 -0.03
C ALA A 50 8.43 30.52 -1.51
N ALA A 51 7.52 30.30 -2.46
CA ALA A 51 7.80 30.36 -3.90
C ALA A 51 7.79 31.78 -4.50
N GLY A 52 7.43 32.81 -3.71
CA GLY A 52 7.51 34.22 -4.14
C GLY A 52 6.24 34.80 -4.78
N ASP A 53 5.23 33.98 -5.10
CA ASP A 53 4.04 34.39 -5.88
C ASP A 53 2.82 34.78 -5.01
N GLY A 54 2.94 34.73 -3.68
CA GLY A 54 1.94 35.25 -2.73
C GLY A 54 0.80 34.29 -2.38
N GLU A 55 0.81 33.05 -2.88
CA GLU A 55 -0.15 32.00 -2.51
C GLU A 55 0.11 31.50 -1.10
N ARG A 56 -0.95 31.45 -0.31
CA ARG A 56 -0.92 30.92 1.06
C ARG A 56 -2.19 30.15 1.31
N GLY A 57 -2.08 28.97 1.90
CA GLY A 57 -3.26 28.15 2.12
C GLY A 57 -2.96 26.74 2.56
N SER A 58 -4.03 25.97 2.73
CA SER A 58 -3.95 24.54 3.02
C SER A 58 -4.15 23.74 1.75
N VAL A 59 -3.41 22.64 1.64
CA VAL A 59 -3.53 21.69 0.53
C VAL A 59 -3.83 20.31 1.10
N ALA A 60 -4.80 19.65 0.48
CA ALA A 60 -5.10 18.25 0.69
C ALA A 60 -4.88 17.54 -0.66
N ALA A 61 -3.99 16.56 -0.71
CA ALA A 61 -3.58 15.89 -1.94
C ALA A 61 -3.75 14.38 -1.84
N GLN A 62 -4.37 13.78 -2.85
CA GLN A 62 -4.38 12.35 -3.13
C GLN A 62 -3.22 12.02 -4.08
N ILE A 63 -2.44 11.01 -3.71
CA ILE A 63 -1.21 10.59 -4.36
C ILE A 63 -1.41 9.14 -4.82
N GLY A 64 -1.26 8.89 -6.12
CA GLY A 64 -1.31 7.55 -6.67
C GLY A 64 0.04 6.83 -6.58
N SER A 65 0.02 5.51 -6.80
CA SER A 65 1.23 4.70 -6.89
C SER A 65 2.17 5.28 -7.97
N PRO A 66 3.44 5.54 -7.64
CA PRO A 66 4.40 6.03 -8.63
C PRO A 66 4.71 4.94 -9.65
N LEU A 67 4.94 5.38 -10.88
CA LEU A 67 5.55 4.57 -11.93
C LEU A 67 7.02 5.01 -12.07
N ILE A 68 7.94 4.09 -11.81
CA ILE A 68 9.37 4.25 -11.96
C ILE A 68 9.75 4.02 -13.42
N GLU A 69 10.37 5.03 -14.02
CA GLU A 69 10.97 5.02 -15.34
C GLU A 69 12.49 5.01 -15.20
N LEU A 70 13.13 3.99 -15.77
CA LEU A 70 14.57 3.83 -15.77
C LEU A 70 15.22 4.69 -16.85
N ILE A 71 16.27 5.43 -16.47
CA ILE A 71 17.02 6.33 -17.36
C ILE A 71 18.21 5.57 -17.92
N ASP A 72 18.25 5.28 -19.22
CA ASP A 72 19.29 4.41 -19.80
C ASP A 72 20.71 4.83 -19.39
N GLY A 73 21.46 3.85 -18.90
CA GLY A 73 22.84 4.00 -18.50
C GLY A 73 23.07 4.64 -17.13
N ALA A 74 22.03 5.10 -16.42
CA ALA A 74 22.16 5.75 -15.12
C ALA A 74 22.43 4.74 -13.99
N ASP A 75 23.31 5.11 -13.07
CA ASP A 75 23.72 4.37 -11.88
C ASP A 75 23.42 5.11 -10.56
N ASP A 76 22.91 6.33 -10.68
CA ASP A 76 22.68 7.25 -9.58
C ASP A 76 21.26 7.82 -9.57
N ARG A 77 20.43 7.59 -10.59
CA ARG A 77 19.14 8.28 -10.73
C ARG A 77 18.07 7.52 -11.48
N PHE A 78 16.82 7.80 -11.15
CA PHE A 78 15.64 7.31 -11.87
C PHE A 78 14.59 8.41 -11.98
N ARG A 79 13.59 8.22 -12.83
CA ARG A 79 12.45 9.12 -12.94
C ARG A 79 11.21 8.46 -12.35
N ALA A 80 10.39 9.21 -11.64
CA ALA A 80 9.09 8.76 -11.15
C ALA A 80 7.97 9.60 -11.75
N ARG A 81 6.88 8.94 -12.12
CA ARG A 81 5.62 9.55 -12.54
C ARG A 81 4.55 9.24 -11.50
N ILE A 82 4.00 10.29 -10.91
CA ILE A 82 3.13 10.19 -9.74
C ILE A 82 1.79 10.82 -10.09
N PRO A 83 0.72 10.01 -10.24
CA PRO A 83 -0.62 10.55 -10.36
C PRO A 83 -0.94 11.40 -9.14
N PHE A 84 -1.45 12.61 -9.36
CA PHE A 84 -1.59 13.61 -8.31
C PHE A 84 -2.89 14.38 -8.49
N ARG A 85 -3.66 14.44 -7.42
CA ARG A 85 -4.86 15.27 -7.33
C ARG A 85 -4.83 16.04 -6.04
N ALA A 86 -5.06 17.34 -6.09
CA ALA A 86 -5.02 18.17 -4.90
C ALA A 86 -6.13 19.21 -4.90
N ARG A 87 -6.50 19.61 -3.69
CA ARG A 87 -7.34 20.77 -3.43
C ARG A 87 -6.56 21.78 -2.63
N PHE A 88 -6.56 23.02 -3.09
CA PHE A 88 -5.99 24.15 -2.38
C PHE A 88 -7.11 25.01 -1.80
N ARG A 89 -6.96 25.45 -0.56
CA ARG A 89 -7.83 26.42 0.08
C ARG A 89 -7.02 27.66 0.45
N PRO A 90 -7.30 28.82 -0.18
CA PRO A 90 -6.55 30.03 0.07
C PRO A 90 -6.80 30.57 1.49
N ASP A 91 -5.74 31.09 2.10
CA ASP A 91 -5.82 31.92 3.30
C ASP A 91 -6.36 33.31 2.96
N PRO A 92 -6.91 34.06 3.94
CA PRO A 92 -7.28 35.46 3.74
C PRO A 92 -6.11 36.28 3.17
N GLY A 93 -6.34 36.93 2.03
CA GLY A 93 -5.32 37.72 1.33
C GLY A 93 -4.31 36.92 0.49
N SER A 94 -4.52 35.61 0.29
CA SER A 94 -3.74 34.82 -0.67
C SER A 94 -3.93 35.35 -2.11
N GLY A 95 -2.87 35.30 -2.90
CA GLY A 95 -2.96 35.52 -4.35
C GLY A 95 -3.92 34.52 -5.04
N PRO A 96 -4.49 34.88 -6.20
CA PRO A 96 -5.39 34.01 -6.95
C PRO A 96 -4.67 32.76 -7.45
N PHE A 97 -5.25 31.59 -7.20
CA PHE A 97 -4.72 30.29 -7.60
C PHE A 97 -5.86 29.35 -8.06
N ALA A 98 -5.57 28.07 -8.26
CA ALA A 98 -6.58 27.05 -8.51
C ALA A 98 -7.09 26.44 -7.20
N ASP A 99 -8.37 26.07 -7.16
CA ASP A 99 -8.96 25.35 -6.03
C ASP A 99 -8.71 23.84 -6.17
N VAL A 100 -8.72 23.33 -7.40
CA VAL A 100 -8.52 21.90 -7.70
C VAL A 100 -7.44 21.74 -8.75
N ILE A 101 -6.54 20.78 -8.53
CA ILE A 101 -5.44 20.41 -9.43
C ILE A 101 -5.54 18.91 -9.67
N ASN A 102 -5.50 18.47 -10.93
CA ASN A 102 -5.56 17.05 -11.28
C ASN A 102 -4.60 16.74 -12.44
N GLY A 103 -3.66 15.83 -12.23
CA GLY A 103 -2.65 15.53 -13.23
C GLY A 103 -1.61 14.50 -12.80
N THR A 104 -0.42 14.60 -13.37
CA THR A 104 0.73 13.75 -13.09
C THR A 104 1.95 14.61 -12.80
N VAL A 105 2.60 14.35 -11.67
CA VAL A 105 3.91 14.90 -11.34
C VAL A 105 4.97 13.98 -11.91
N THR A 106 5.94 14.54 -12.63
CA THR A 106 7.13 13.80 -13.07
C THR A 106 8.35 14.43 -12.42
N ALA A 107 9.18 13.61 -11.78
CA ALA A 107 10.39 14.06 -11.09
C ALA A 107 11.52 13.05 -11.23
N THR A 108 12.75 13.54 -11.39
CA THR A 108 13.96 12.71 -11.33
C THR A 108 14.50 12.72 -9.91
N TYR A 109 14.83 11.53 -9.40
CA TYR A 109 15.43 11.33 -8.09
C TYR A 109 16.86 10.79 -8.25
N THR A 110 17.79 11.33 -7.48
CA THR A 110 19.13 10.78 -7.27
C THR A 110 19.15 9.85 -6.06
N ILE A 111 20.05 8.89 -6.07
CA ILE A 111 20.34 7.96 -4.98
C ILE A 111 21.77 8.23 -4.52
N GLU A 112 21.91 8.82 -3.35
CA GLU A 112 23.19 9.25 -2.78
C GLU A 112 23.49 8.50 -1.48
N GLY A 113 24.75 8.43 -1.07
CA GLY A 113 25.10 7.98 0.29
C GLY A 113 24.73 9.05 1.32
N VAL A 114 24.48 8.65 2.57
CA VAL A 114 24.34 9.61 3.67
C VAL A 114 25.73 10.11 4.08
N ASP A 115 25.88 11.41 4.37
CA ASP A 115 27.14 11.94 4.90
C ASP A 115 27.38 11.43 6.33
N PRO A 116 28.48 10.71 6.62
CA PRO A 116 28.80 10.24 7.97
C PRO A 116 29.03 11.38 8.98
N HIS A 117 29.32 12.60 8.53
CA HIS A 117 29.46 13.76 9.41
C HIS A 117 28.12 14.33 9.88
N CYS A 118 26.99 13.84 9.33
CA CYS A 118 25.70 14.22 9.85
C CYS A 118 25.50 13.70 11.29
N PRO A 119 24.98 14.54 12.21
CA PRO A 119 24.74 14.13 13.59
C PRO A 119 23.90 12.84 13.66
N GLY A 120 24.43 11.80 14.33
CA GLY A 120 23.77 10.50 14.49
C GLY A 120 23.99 9.49 13.35
N TRP A 121 24.76 9.84 12.32
CA TRP A 121 24.99 9.00 11.14
C TRP A 121 26.40 8.41 11.02
N HIS A 122 27.34 8.76 11.90
CA HIS A 122 28.75 8.36 11.81
C HIS A 122 28.97 6.87 11.52
N ASP A 123 28.35 5.98 12.32
CA ASP A 123 28.52 4.52 12.19
C ASP A 123 27.45 3.86 11.30
N LYS A 124 26.47 4.64 10.82
CA LYS A 124 25.30 4.13 10.10
C LYS A 124 25.27 4.53 8.64
N ALA A 125 25.86 5.65 8.26
CA ALA A 125 25.83 6.20 6.91
C ALA A 125 26.24 5.17 5.85
N ALA A 126 27.25 4.36 6.16
CA ALA A 126 27.73 3.29 5.31
C ALA A 126 26.74 2.12 5.12
N GLU A 127 25.56 2.16 5.74
CA GLU A 127 24.47 1.18 5.59
C GLU A 127 23.24 1.75 4.85
N TYR A 128 23.24 3.05 4.49
CA TYR A 128 22.05 3.75 4.02
C TYR A 128 22.29 4.48 2.69
N VAL A 129 21.21 4.58 1.91
CA VAL A 129 21.12 5.46 0.75
C VAL A 129 20.02 6.48 0.99
N TRP A 130 20.16 7.65 0.37
CA TRP A 130 19.21 8.73 0.45
C TRP A 130 18.71 9.06 -0.95
N VAL A 131 17.40 8.90 -1.13
CA VAL A 131 16.72 9.23 -2.38
C VAL A 131 16.33 10.70 -2.34
N ARG A 132 16.84 11.51 -3.27
CA ARG A 132 16.67 12.97 -3.26
C ARG A 132 16.15 13.46 -4.59
N VAL A 133 15.20 14.38 -4.58
CA VAL A 133 14.66 14.92 -5.84
C VAL A 133 15.65 15.91 -6.46
N ILE A 134 15.77 15.92 -7.79
CA ILE A 134 16.39 17.02 -8.52
C ILE A 134 15.31 18.10 -8.74
N PRO A 135 15.31 19.24 -8.03
CA PRO A 135 14.16 20.14 -8.02
C PRO A 135 13.84 20.71 -9.40
N SER A 136 14.86 20.97 -10.22
CA SER A 136 14.71 21.46 -11.60
C SER A 136 14.13 20.44 -12.58
N SER A 137 14.04 19.17 -12.20
CA SER A 137 13.46 18.10 -13.02
C SER A 137 11.96 17.92 -12.79
N VAL A 138 11.41 18.57 -11.75
CA VAL A 138 10.01 18.43 -11.39
C VAL A 138 9.16 19.14 -12.43
N THR A 139 8.19 18.41 -12.97
CA THR A 139 7.21 18.92 -13.94
C THR A 139 5.82 18.44 -13.54
N PHE A 140 4.80 19.26 -13.82
CA PHE A 140 3.41 18.88 -13.66
C PHE A 140 2.69 18.97 -14.99
N ASP A 141 2.03 17.89 -15.37
CA ASP A 141 1.15 17.81 -16.53
C ASP A 141 -0.27 17.49 -16.06
N GLY A 142 -1.22 18.38 -16.35
CA GLY A 142 -2.57 18.28 -15.82
C GLY A 142 -3.35 19.58 -15.92
N ALA A 143 -4.57 19.52 -15.41
CA ALA A 143 -5.53 20.61 -15.42
C ALA A 143 -5.69 21.22 -14.04
N ALA A 144 -6.14 22.48 -14.04
CA ALA A 144 -6.41 23.25 -12.84
C ALA A 144 -7.76 23.96 -12.96
N TYR A 145 -8.50 24.00 -11.86
CA TYR A 145 -9.89 24.46 -11.86
C TYR A 145 -10.17 25.36 -10.66
N ARG A 146 -11.11 26.28 -10.84
CA ARG A 146 -11.82 26.97 -9.76
C ARG A 146 -13.11 26.24 -9.44
N GLU A 147 -13.41 26.14 -8.16
CA GLU A 147 -14.70 25.66 -7.71
C GLU A 147 -15.73 26.76 -7.93
N SER A 148 -16.77 26.47 -8.73
CA SER A 148 -17.97 27.29 -8.76
C SER A 148 -18.92 26.86 -7.65
N GLY A 149 -19.83 27.74 -7.24
CA GLY A 149 -20.86 27.37 -6.27
C GLY A 149 -21.82 26.29 -6.80
N GLU A 150 -21.93 26.11 -8.11
CA GLU A 150 -22.69 25.04 -8.74
C GLU A 150 -21.82 23.77 -8.83
N LEU A 151 -22.42 22.58 -8.95
CA LEU A 151 -21.76 21.26 -9.05
C LEU A 151 -20.73 21.09 -10.19
N SER A 152 -20.28 22.18 -10.80
CA SER A 152 -19.37 22.28 -11.94
C SER A 152 -18.05 22.93 -11.54
N LEU A 153 -16.96 22.43 -12.12
CA LEU A 153 -15.63 23.04 -12.06
C LEU A 153 -15.46 23.98 -13.26
N ILE A 154 -14.84 25.14 -13.04
CA ILE A 154 -14.53 26.09 -14.11
C ILE A 154 -13.02 26.06 -14.34
N PRO A 155 -12.53 25.81 -15.56
CA PRO A 155 -11.11 25.91 -15.87
C PRO A 155 -10.54 27.29 -15.49
N VAL A 156 -9.29 27.35 -15.03
CA VAL A 156 -8.61 28.63 -14.79
C VAL A 156 -8.29 29.35 -16.11
N ASP A 157 -8.40 30.68 -16.12
CA ASP A 157 -8.23 31.49 -17.33
C ASP A 157 -6.79 31.45 -17.91
N ASP A 158 -5.77 31.33 -17.05
CA ASP A 158 -4.34 31.21 -17.44
C ASP A 158 -3.74 29.90 -16.91
N GLU A 159 -4.07 28.81 -17.58
CA GLU A 159 -3.65 27.45 -17.19
C GLU A 159 -2.12 27.28 -17.22
N ALA A 160 -1.43 27.97 -18.14
CA ALA A 160 0.03 27.89 -18.26
C ALA A 160 0.74 28.54 -17.05
N ASP A 161 0.26 29.71 -16.62
CA ASP A 161 0.77 30.36 -15.42
C ASP A 161 0.51 29.53 -14.16
N VAL A 162 -0.72 29.01 -13.99
CA VAL A 162 -1.06 28.15 -12.85
C VAL A 162 -0.20 26.88 -12.85
N ARG A 163 -0.03 26.22 -14.01
CA ARG A 163 0.83 25.02 -14.13
C ARG A 163 2.28 25.30 -13.74
N ARG A 164 2.83 26.45 -14.15
CA ARG A 164 4.17 26.90 -13.75
C ARG A 164 4.28 27.06 -12.24
N ARG A 165 3.30 27.72 -11.60
CA ARG A 165 3.26 27.93 -10.15
C ARG A 165 3.06 26.62 -9.37
N VAL A 166 2.16 25.74 -9.83
CA VAL A 166 1.99 24.38 -9.30
C VAL A 166 3.31 23.61 -9.33
N THR A 167 4.02 23.65 -10.47
CA THR A 167 5.32 23.00 -10.64
C THR A 167 6.35 23.55 -9.64
N ALA A 168 6.41 24.87 -9.46
CA ALA A 168 7.32 25.50 -8.50
C ALA A 168 7.04 25.07 -7.05
N HIS A 169 5.76 25.01 -6.64
CA HIS A 169 5.37 24.51 -5.33
C HIS A 169 5.73 23.03 -5.14
N LEU A 170 5.43 22.17 -6.12
CA LEU A 170 5.77 20.75 -6.07
C LEU A 170 7.28 20.53 -5.96
N ALA A 171 8.08 21.30 -6.70
CA ALA A 171 9.54 21.24 -6.62
C ALA A 171 10.06 21.58 -5.22
N ALA A 172 9.56 22.66 -4.61
CA ALA A 172 9.94 23.05 -3.25
C ALA A 172 9.49 22.02 -2.20
N LEU A 173 8.31 21.44 -2.37
CA LEU A 173 7.73 20.46 -1.47
C LEU A 173 8.50 19.13 -1.48
N LEU A 174 8.81 18.62 -2.68
CA LEU A 174 9.59 17.39 -2.85
C LEU A 174 11.04 17.54 -2.40
N ALA A 175 11.59 18.76 -2.46
CA ALA A 175 12.96 19.08 -2.04
C ALA A 175 13.09 19.44 -0.56
N GLY A 176 11.98 19.42 0.19
CA GLY A 176 11.97 19.79 1.61
C GLY A 176 11.03 18.90 2.41
N PRO A 177 9.79 19.33 2.72
CA PRO A 177 8.89 18.58 3.62
C PRO A 177 8.58 17.14 3.20
N PHE A 178 8.64 16.84 1.89
CA PHE A 178 8.37 15.51 1.34
C PHE A 178 9.63 14.84 0.77
N GLU A 179 10.83 15.33 1.13
CA GLU A 179 12.06 14.63 0.78
C GLU A 179 12.06 13.24 1.43
N PRO A 180 12.31 12.16 0.68
CA PRO A 180 12.38 10.82 1.24
C PRO A 180 13.40 10.73 2.37
N ARG A 181 13.13 9.91 3.39
CA ARG A 181 14.12 9.65 4.45
C ARG A 181 15.18 8.64 3.95
N PRO A 182 16.40 8.63 4.50
CA PRO A 182 17.37 7.62 4.13
C PRO A 182 16.88 6.21 4.46
N HIS A 183 17.17 5.27 3.57
CA HIS A 183 16.79 3.87 3.68
C HIS A 183 18.01 2.98 3.82
N ARG A 184 17.93 1.99 4.70
CA ARG A 184 18.99 1.00 4.85
C ARG A 184 19.04 0.10 3.62
N VAL A 185 20.20 -0.03 3.00
CA VAL A 185 20.41 -0.82 1.78
C VAL A 185 21.73 -1.58 1.91
N GLY A 186 21.68 -2.89 1.65
CA GLY A 186 22.86 -3.77 1.63
C GLY A 186 23.92 -3.24 0.65
N ALA A 187 25.20 -3.50 0.96
CA ALA A 187 26.31 -2.98 0.15
C ALA A 187 26.23 -3.46 -1.32
N GLU A 188 25.72 -4.67 -1.52
CA GLU A 188 25.50 -5.33 -2.81
C GLU A 188 24.45 -4.65 -3.69
N LEU A 189 23.52 -3.88 -3.12
CA LEU A 189 22.46 -3.19 -3.87
C LEU A 189 22.82 -1.74 -4.23
N ARG A 190 24.00 -1.26 -3.82
CA ARG A 190 24.43 0.12 -4.07
C ARG A 190 25.16 0.32 -5.37
N GLN A 191 25.77 -0.75 -5.88
CA GLN A 191 26.25 -0.75 -7.25
C GLN A 191 25.10 -1.21 -8.10
N TRP A 192 24.62 -0.33 -8.96
CA TRP A 192 23.55 -0.66 -9.89
C TRP A 192 23.70 0.17 -11.15
N ARG A 193 23.01 -0.26 -12.20
CA ARG A 193 22.86 0.53 -13.43
C ARG A 193 21.53 0.21 -14.06
N SER A 194 20.90 1.19 -14.66
CA SER A 194 19.70 0.98 -15.46
C SER A 194 20.06 0.76 -16.93
N LEU A 195 19.40 -0.22 -17.54
CA LEU A 195 19.42 -0.45 -18.98
C LEU A 195 18.00 -0.29 -19.49
N SER A 196 17.79 0.58 -20.46
CA SER A 196 16.46 0.91 -20.98
C SER A 196 16.47 0.93 -22.50
N ARG A 197 15.74 -0.01 -23.12
CA ARG A 197 15.62 -0.13 -24.59
C ARG A 197 14.23 0.28 -25.11
N GLY A 198 13.45 0.96 -24.26
CA GLY A 198 12.06 1.35 -24.52
C GLY A 198 11.06 0.66 -23.60
N PRO A 199 9.75 0.93 -23.74
CA PRO A 199 8.72 0.44 -22.83
C PRO A 199 8.71 -1.08 -22.70
N GLY A 200 8.73 -1.59 -21.46
CA GLY A 200 8.73 -3.04 -21.17
C GLY A 200 10.00 -3.78 -21.57
N ARG A 201 11.06 -3.05 -21.95
CA ARG A 201 12.40 -3.59 -22.28
C ARG A 201 13.47 -2.86 -21.49
N SER A 202 13.23 -2.75 -20.19
CA SER A 202 14.11 -2.04 -19.27
C SER A 202 14.32 -2.85 -18.00
N GLY A 203 15.49 -2.67 -17.38
CA GLY A 203 15.82 -3.36 -16.15
C GLY A 203 16.92 -2.66 -15.36
N VAL A 204 16.95 -2.95 -14.07
CA VAL A 204 18.03 -2.58 -13.16
C VAL A 204 19.01 -3.74 -13.11
N VAL A 205 20.27 -3.43 -13.39
CA VAL A 205 21.43 -4.30 -13.27
C VAL A 205 22.00 -4.14 -11.87
N LEU A 206 22.14 -5.25 -11.17
CA LEU A 206 22.72 -5.39 -9.84
C LEU A 206 23.94 -6.32 -9.99
N PRO A 207 25.12 -5.76 -10.29
CA PRO A 207 26.35 -6.54 -10.39
C PRO A 207 26.78 -7.10 -9.03
N THR A 208 27.49 -8.22 -9.06
CA THR A 208 28.08 -8.83 -7.86
C THR A 208 29.60 -8.91 -7.99
N GLY A 209 30.31 -8.55 -6.92
CA GLY A 209 31.77 -8.54 -6.88
C GLY A 209 32.42 -7.26 -7.42
N PRO A 210 33.76 -7.23 -7.54
CA PRO A 210 34.49 -6.07 -8.01
C PRO A 210 34.35 -5.90 -9.54
N GLY A 211 34.10 -4.67 -9.98
CA GLY A 211 33.99 -4.32 -11.40
C GLY A 211 33.35 -2.94 -11.57
N ARG A 212 33.19 -2.49 -12.81
CA ARG A 212 32.51 -1.22 -13.09
C ARG A 212 31.10 -1.45 -13.66
N PRO A 213 30.03 -0.91 -13.05
CA PRO A 213 28.66 -1.11 -13.53
C PRO A 213 28.43 -0.70 -14.99
N ASP A 214 29.19 0.29 -15.48
CA ASP A 214 29.13 0.78 -16.85
C ASP A 214 29.63 -0.24 -17.91
N SER A 215 30.35 -1.27 -17.49
CA SER A 215 30.80 -2.38 -18.34
C SER A 215 29.66 -3.30 -18.81
N VAL A 216 28.52 -3.30 -18.12
CA VAL A 216 27.34 -4.09 -18.49
C VAL A 216 26.46 -3.27 -19.44
N GLY A 217 26.34 -3.73 -20.69
CA GLY A 217 25.54 -3.04 -21.73
C GLY A 217 24.39 -3.86 -22.32
N GLU A 218 24.30 -5.14 -21.98
CA GLU A 218 23.30 -6.07 -22.51
C GLU A 218 22.16 -6.30 -21.53
N LEU A 219 20.92 -6.23 -22.03
CA LEU A 219 19.72 -6.60 -21.29
C LEU A 219 19.30 -8.03 -21.69
N PHE A 220 19.27 -8.95 -20.73
CA PHE A 220 19.00 -10.37 -20.95
C PHE A 220 17.80 -10.88 -20.13
N LEU A 221 16.92 -9.99 -19.68
CA LEU A 221 15.68 -10.35 -18.99
C LEU A 221 14.75 -11.24 -19.84
N ASP A 222 14.64 -10.94 -21.13
CA ASP A 222 13.83 -11.69 -22.10
C ASP A 222 12.41 -12.01 -21.58
N GLY A 223 11.71 -10.94 -21.17
CA GLY A 223 10.35 -10.97 -20.62
C GLY A 223 10.22 -11.51 -19.19
N SER A 224 11.33 -11.86 -18.53
CA SER A 224 11.33 -12.40 -17.17
C SER A 224 11.42 -11.29 -16.13
N ASP A 225 10.96 -11.56 -14.91
CA ASP A 225 10.96 -10.59 -13.82
C ASP A 225 12.36 -10.30 -13.32
N PHE A 226 13.19 -11.34 -13.30
CA PHE A 226 14.62 -11.23 -13.08
C PHE A 226 15.38 -12.19 -13.99
N ALA A 227 16.66 -11.90 -14.19
CA ALA A 227 17.60 -12.81 -14.82
C ALA A 227 18.98 -12.74 -14.16
N LEU A 228 19.62 -13.88 -13.95
CA LEU A 228 20.97 -14.00 -13.41
C LEU A 228 21.92 -14.45 -14.51
N GLY A 229 22.81 -13.56 -14.96
CA GLY A 229 23.86 -13.85 -15.92
C GLY A 229 25.14 -14.30 -15.22
N ILE A 230 25.76 -15.36 -15.73
CA ILE A 230 26.99 -15.95 -15.21
C ILE A 230 27.98 -16.08 -16.36
N ASP A 231 29.16 -15.49 -16.20
CA ASP A 231 30.21 -15.49 -17.22
C ASP A 231 30.75 -16.89 -17.52
N SER A 232 31.00 -17.18 -18.79
CA SER A 232 31.64 -18.44 -19.22
C SER A 232 33.02 -18.66 -18.61
N GLY A 233 33.82 -17.61 -18.46
CA GLY A 233 35.13 -17.66 -17.82
C GLY A 233 35.02 -18.10 -16.36
N TYR A 234 34.00 -17.61 -15.66
CA TYR A 234 33.70 -18.04 -14.29
C TYR A 234 33.25 -19.51 -14.22
N LEU A 235 32.36 -19.94 -15.12
CA LEU A 235 31.93 -21.35 -15.19
C LEU A 235 33.09 -22.33 -15.41
N VAL A 236 34.08 -21.96 -16.23
CA VAL A 236 35.24 -22.83 -16.52
C VAL A 236 36.38 -22.65 -15.52
N ALA A 237 36.42 -21.56 -14.74
CA ALA A 237 37.50 -21.29 -13.79
C ALA A 237 37.54 -22.33 -12.66
N GLY A 238 36.39 -22.71 -12.12
CA GLY A 238 36.29 -23.77 -11.10
C GLY A 238 36.81 -25.11 -11.62
N VAL A 239 36.38 -25.50 -12.83
CA VAL A 239 36.83 -26.73 -13.52
C VAL A 239 38.34 -26.68 -13.80
N ARG A 240 38.85 -25.56 -14.31
CA ARG A 240 40.26 -25.39 -14.68
C ARG A 240 41.19 -25.45 -13.48
N THR A 241 40.83 -24.77 -12.38
CA THR A 241 41.63 -24.75 -11.15
C THR A 241 41.84 -26.16 -10.63
N LYS A 242 40.81 -27.01 -10.71
CA LYS A 242 40.88 -28.40 -10.28
C LYS A 242 41.54 -29.34 -11.28
N LEU A 243 41.35 -29.13 -12.58
CA LEU A 243 42.08 -29.92 -13.59
C LEU A 243 43.59 -29.66 -13.58
N ALA A 244 44.03 -28.48 -13.14
CA ALA A 244 45.45 -28.22 -12.95
C ALA A 244 46.10 -29.18 -11.93
N GLU A 245 45.33 -29.69 -10.95
CA GLU A 245 45.80 -30.71 -9.99
C GLU A 245 46.05 -32.07 -10.67
N MET A 246 45.46 -32.33 -11.85
CA MET A 246 45.68 -33.56 -12.62
C MET A 246 46.94 -33.50 -13.49
N VAL A 247 47.47 -32.31 -13.77
CA VAL A 247 48.68 -32.17 -14.58
C VAL A 247 49.89 -32.69 -13.80
N GLY A 248 50.69 -33.54 -14.44
CA GLY A 248 51.85 -34.21 -13.85
C GLY A 248 51.53 -35.53 -13.13
N HIS A 249 50.26 -35.92 -13.01
CA HIS A 249 49.90 -37.26 -12.54
C HIS A 249 50.35 -38.33 -13.54
N ARG A 250 50.97 -39.40 -13.01
CA ARG A 250 51.52 -40.52 -13.77
C ARG A 250 50.67 -41.77 -13.59
N GLN A 251 50.50 -42.51 -14.68
CA GLN A 251 49.86 -43.82 -14.70
C GLN A 251 50.82 -44.82 -15.35
N ASP A 252 51.01 -45.94 -14.67
CA ASP A 252 51.92 -46.98 -15.14
C ASP A 252 51.11 -48.04 -15.91
N VAL A 253 51.65 -48.48 -17.05
CA VAL A 253 51.04 -49.49 -17.93
C VAL A 253 52.10 -50.54 -18.23
N HIS A 254 51.82 -51.79 -17.88
CA HIS A 254 52.69 -52.91 -18.19
C HIS A 254 52.17 -53.66 -19.42
N ILE A 255 53.01 -53.79 -20.46
CA ILE A 255 52.66 -54.46 -21.71
C ILE A 255 53.48 -55.74 -21.83
N HIS A 256 52.80 -56.89 -21.91
CA HIS A 256 53.42 -58.17 -22.23
C HIS A 256 53.00 -58.61 -23.64
N GLY A 257 53.97 -58.90 -24.50
CA GLY A 257 53.77 -59.32 -25.88
C GLY A 257 54.60 -60.56 -26.23
N ASP A 258 53.94 -61.62 -26.69
CA ASP A 258 54.61 -62.74 -27.33
C ASP A 258 55.13 -62.32 -28.72
N ALA A 259 56.44 -62.43 -28.93
CA ALA A 259 57.12 -62.09 -30.18
C ALA A 259 57.29 -63.32 -31.11
N GLY A 260 56.70 -64.47 -30.77
CA GLY A 260 56.75 -65.71 -31.54
C GLY A 260 57.60 -66.81 -30.88
N TRP A 261 57.95 -67.85 -31.65
CA TRP A 261 58.60 -69.08 -31.16
C TRP A 261 59.82 -68.80 -30.25
N GLY A 262 59.57 -68.79 -28.93
CA GLY A 262 60.57 -68.75 -27.87
C GLY A 262 60.96 -67.37 -27.33
N GLY A 263 60.21 -66.29 -27.59
CA GLY A 263 60.58 -64.96 -27.08
C GLY A 263 59.42 -64.02 -26.78
N GLY A 264 59.47 -63.35 -25.62
CA GLY A 264 58.53 -62.33 -25.19
C GLY A 264 59.19 -60.95 -25.01
N LEU A 265 58.40 -59.91 -25.23
CA LEU A 265 58.73 -58.51 -24.94
C LEU A 265 57.87 -58.03 -23.77
N GLU A 266 58.51 -57.48 -22.74
CA GLU A 266 57.80 -56.76 -21.67
C GLU A 266 58.26 -55.30 -21.68
N ILE A 267 57.29 -54.38 -21.62
CA ILE A 267 57.55 -52.95 -21.59
C ILE A 267 56.79 -52.33 -20.41
N ASP A 268 57.53 -51.62 -19.56
CA ASP A 268 56.95 -50.77 -18.53
C ASP A 268 56.83 -49.34 -19.08
N TYR A 269 55.59 -48.89 -19.25
CA TYR A 269 55.23 -47.55 -19.69
C TYR A 269 54.81 -46.69 -18.51
N HIS A 270 55.20 -45.42 -18.56
CA HIS A 270 54.61 -44.36 -17.76
C HIS A 270 53.91 -43.40 -18.72
N VAL A 271 52.67 -43.05 -18.41
CA VAL A 271 51.90 -42.02 -19.11
C VAL A 271 51.64 -40.89 -18.12
N ALA A 272 52.04 -39.67 -18.48
CA ALA A 272 51.75 -38.47 -17.71
C ALA A 272 50.79 -37.56 -18.48
N LEU A 273 49.93 -36.85 -17.76
CA LEU A 273 49.16 -35.75 -18.32
C LEU A 273 50.02 -34.48 -18.25
N ASP A 274 50.30 -33.88 -19.40
CA ASP A 274 51.19 -32.73 -19.52
C ASP A 274 50.44 -31.40 -19.47
N SER A 275 49.21 -31.38 -19.98
CA SER A 275 48.38 -30.18 -19.95
C SER A 275 46.89 -30.50 -19.88
N ALA A 276 46.13 -29.55 -19.33
CA ALA A 276 44.68 -29.59 -19.27
C ALA A 276 44.10 -28.25 -19.71
N ALA A 277 43.13 -28.27 -20.60
CA ALA A 277 42.41 -27.10 -21.09
C ALA A 277 40.91 -27.29 -20.88
N VAL A 278 40.22 -26.18 -20.61
CA VAL A 278 38.76 -26.14 -20.46
C VAL A 278 38.21 -25.02 -21.28
N SER A 279 37.23 -25.34 -22.12
CA SER A 279 36.55 -24.41 -23.00
C SER A 279 35.04 -24.52 -22.85
N TRP A 280 34.38 -23.38 -22.67
CA TRP A 280 32.92 -23.29 -22.75
C TRP A 280 32.51 -23.20 -24.22
N LEU A 281 31.64 -24.10 -24.67
CA LEU A 281 31.18 -24.17 -26.06
C LEU A 281 29.80 -23.51 -26.26
N GLY A 282 29.14 -23.07 -25.18
CA GLY A 282 27.79 -22.52 -25.23
C GLY A 282 26.70 -23.58 -25.24
N GLY A 283 25.51 -23.21 -25.75
CA GLY A 283 24.37 -24.11 -25.85
C GLY A 283 24.60 -25.24 -26.85
N ALA A 284 24.14 -26.45 -26.52
CA ALA A 284 24.13 -27.57 -27.44
C ALA A 284 23.28 -27.25 -28.69
N PRO A 285 23.78 -27.52 -29.90
CA PRO A 285 23.07 -27.15 -31.14
C PRO A 285 21.83 -28.01 -31.41
N ILE A 286 21.76 -29.21 -30.81
CA ILE A 286 20.68 -30.19 -31.00
C ILE A 286 20.42 -30.87 -29.65
N GLY A 287 19.16 -31.08 -29.30
CA GLY A 287 18.74 -31.77 -28.06
C GLY A 287 18.09 -30.83 -27.03
N PRO A 288 17.87 -31.31 -25.80
CA PRO A 288 17.31 -30.47 -24.73
C PRO A 288 18.27 -29.33 -24.37
N PRO A 289 17.75 -28.20 -23.86
CA PRO A 289 18.56 -27.02 -23.58
C PRO A 289 19.62 -27.34 -22.51
N MET A 290 20.87 -27.39 -22.93
CA MET A 290 22.04 -27.62 -22.08
C MET A 290 23.25 -26.85 -22.60
N GLY A 291 24.15 -26.48 -21.70
CA GLY A 291 25.46 -25.95 -22.02
C GLY A 291 26.49 -27.07 -22.17
N LEU A 292 27.50 -26.84 -23.00
CA LEU A 292 28.60 -27.78 -23.23
C LEU A 292 29.92 -27.17 -22.77
N VAL A 293 30.68 -27.98 -22.03
CA VAL A 293 32.07 -27.70 -21.66
C VAL A 293 32.94 -28.78 -22.26
N LEU A 294 34.01 -28.41 -22.94
CA LEU A 294 35.03 -29.33 -23.41
C LEU A 294 36.22 -29.27 -22.45
N VAL A 295 36.57 -30.44 -21.91
CA VAL A 295 37.81 -30.68 -21.19
C VAL A 295 38.75 -31.41 -22.12
N SER A 296 39.88 -30.79 -22.47
CA SER A 296 40.90 -31.39 -23.33
C SER A 296 42.17 -31.61 -22.54
N LEU A 297 42.62 -32.87 -22.51
CA LEU A 297 43.84 -33.27 -21.83
C LEU A 297 44.86 -33.74 -22.86
N THR A 298 46.10 -33.31 -22.72
CA THR A 298 47.22 -33.83 -23.51
C THR A 298 48.22 -34.49 -22.60
N GLY A 299 48.77 -35.62 -23.03
CA GLY A 299 49.76 -36.36 -22.27
C GLY A 299 50.84 -36.97 -23.14
N SER A 300 51.96 -37.28 -22.50
CA SER A 300 53.08 -37.99 -23.09
C SER A 300 53.35 -39.24 -22.28
N GLY A 301 53.88 -40.25 -22.94
CA GLY A 301 54.31 -41.47 -22.28
C GLY A 301 55.68 -41.90 -22.75
N TRP A 302 56.41 -42.55 -21.86
CA TRP A 302 57.75 -43.05 -22.09
C TRP A 302 57.90 -44.43 -21.47
N ALA A 303 58.78 -45.24 -22.05
CA ALA A 303 59.15 -46.53 -21.49
C ALA A 303 60.36 -46.37 -20.56
N THR A 304 60.31 -46.98 -19.37
CA THR A 304 61.47 -47.02 -18.45
C THR A 304 62.18 -48.36 -18.46
N ARG A 305 61.49 -49.42 -18.88
CA ARG A 305 62.04 -50.77 -18.96
C ARG A 305 61.58 -51.47 -20.22
N LEU A 306 62.53 -52.14 -20.86
CA LEU A 306 62.32 -53.00 -22.02
C LEU A 306 63.00 -54.34 -21.74
N TYR A 307 62.23 -55.38 -21.42
CA TYR A 307 62.75 -56.73 -21.25
C TYR A 307 62.51 -57.54 -22.52
N ARG A 308 63.59 -58.12 -23.06
CA ARG A 308 63.56 -58.97 -24.26
C ARG A 308 63.98 -60.37 -23.88
N SER A 309 63.19 -61.36 -24.26
CA SER A 309 63.55 -62.77 -24.15
C SER A 309 63.48 -63.44 -25.52
N GLY A 310 64.30 -64.46 -25.76
CA GLY A 310 64.31 -65.26 -27.00
C GLY A 310 65.52 -65.07 -27.92
N VAL A 311 65.58 -65.89 -28.98
CA VAL A 311 66.78 -66.11 -29.84
C VAL A 311 66.87 -65.12 -31.02
N TYR A 312 65.79 -64.36 -31.32
CA TYR A 312 65.72 -63.40 -32.43
C TYR A 312 65.51 -61.96 -31.91
N ASN A 313 66.57 -61.32 -31.41
CA ASN A 313 66.59 -59.88 -31.11
C ASN A 313 66.72 -59.06 -32.41
N VAL A 314 65.66 -59.03 -33.24
CA VAL A 314 65.67 -58.28 -34.51
C VAL A 314 65.14 -56.87 -34.26
N GLY A 315 66.06 -55.90 -34.19
CA GLY A 315 65.78 -54.45 -34.20
C GLY A 315 66.38 -53.68 -33.02
N SER A 316 67.13 -52.61 -33.33
CA SER A 316 67.65 -51.65 -32.34
C SER A 316 66.56 -50.66 -31.92
N VAL A 317 65.49 -51.14 -31.27
CA VAL A 317 64.49 -50.25 -30.66
C VAL A 317 65.08 -49.67 -29.37
N SER A 318 65.35 -48.38 -29.34
CA SER A 318 65.74 -47.67 -28.12
C SER A 318 64.50 -47.37 -27.26
N LEU A 319 64.71 -46.99 -25.99
CA LEU A 319 63.59 -46.52 -25.15
C LEU A 319 62.97 -45.23 -25.69
N ASP A 320 63.75 -44.41 -26.39
CA ASP A 320 63.26 -43.16 -27.00
C ASP A 320 62.32 -43.42 -28.17
N ASP A 321 62.54 -44.51 -28.92
CA ASP A 321 61.64 -44.97 -30.00
C ASP A 321 60.29 -45.48 -29.48
N LEU A 322 60.15 -45.62 -28.16
CA LEU A 322 58.93 -46.07 -27.50
C LEU A 322 58.07 -44.92 -26.99
N ALA A 323 58.42 -43.66 -27.23
CA ALA A 323 57.61 -42.53 -26.81
C ALA A 323 56.18 -42.59 -27.41
N LEU A 324 55.19 -42.21 -26.62
CA LEU A 324 53.80 -42.07 -27.07
C LEU A 324 53.26 -40.70 -26.69
N THR A 325 52.28 -40.24 -27.45
CA THR A 325 51.48 -39.06 -27.09
C THR A 325 50.01 -39.44 -27.07
N ALA A 326 49.25 -38.80 -26.21
CA ALA A 326 47.83 -39.05 -26.09
C ALA A 326 47.04 -37.75 -25.92
N THR A 327 45.83 -37.77 -26.44
CA THR A 327 44.83 -36.73 -26.23
C THR A 327 43.58 -37.39 -25.67
N ALA A 328 42.93 -36.73 -24.70
CA ALA A 328 41.67 -37.18 -24.14
C ALA A 328 40.72 -35.99 -24.03
N ASP A 329 39.64 -36.04 -24.82
CA ASP A 329 38.59 -35.03 -24.82
C ASP A 329 37.35 -35.55 -24.10
N GLN A 330 36.91 -34.83 -23.07
CA GLN A 330 35.67 -35.11 -22.35
C GLN A 330 34.71 -33.94 -22.51
N TYR A 331 33.51 -34.23 -22.98
CA TYR A 331 32.40 -33.28 -22.92
C TYR A 331 31.69 -33.38 -21.58
N LEU A 332 31.46 -32.22 -20.95
CA LEU A 332 30.57 -32.06 -19.82
C LEU A 332 29.32 -31.31 -20.28
N THR A 333 28.20 -31.63 -19.66
CA THR A 333 26.89 -31.04 -19.90
C THR A 333 26.46 -30.26 -18.67
N VAL A 334 26.00 -29.04 -18.88
CA VAL A 334 25.44 -28.17 -17.85
C VAL A 334 23.96 -28.02 -18.14
N ARG A 335 23.08 -28.46 -17.23
CA ARG A 335 21.62 -28.39 -17.42
C ARG A 335 20.96 -27.81 -16.18
N VAL A 336 19.76 -27.25 -16.32
CA VAL A 336 18.96 -26.86 -15.14
C VAL A 336 17.97 -27.97 -14.83
N ASP A 337 17.96 -28.40 -13.57
CA ASP A 337 16.90 -29.22 -13.02
C ASP A 337 15.79 -28.31 -12.46
N PRO A 338 14.64 -28.22 -13.13
CA PRO A 338 13.55 -27.35 -12.69
C PRO A 338 12.87 -27.83 -11.41
N ALA A 339 12.97 -29.12 -11.06
CA ALA A 339 12.39 -29.67 -9.83
C ALA A 339 13.31 -29.41 -8.64
N ALA A 340 14.60 -29.68 -8.81
CA ALA A 340 15.61 -29.44 -7.76
C ALA A 340 16.02 -27.96 -7.65
N ARG A 341 15.65 -27.12 -8.63
CA ARG A 341 16.04 -25.70 -8.75
C ARG A 341 17.55 -25.49 -8.68
N LYS A 342 18.29 -26.32 -9.40
CA LYS A 342 19.76 -26.33 -9.40
C LYS A 342 20.30 -26.51 -10.81
N VAL A 343 21.48 -25.94 -11.05
CA VAL A 343 22.28 -26.30 -12.22
C VAL A 343 22.97 -27.63 -11.93
N LEU A 344 22.92 -28.57 -12.87
CA LEU A 344 23.58 -29.87 -12.79
C LEU A 344 24.71 -29.95 -13.83
N VAL A 345 25.85 -30.49 -13.41
CA VAL A 345 26.98 -30.79 -14.30
C VAL A 345 27.23 -32.29 -14.36
N THR A 346 27.22 -32.86 -15.56
CA THR A 346 27.40 -34.31 -15.80
C THR A 346 28.29 -34.56 -17.00
N THR A 347 28.98 -35.71 -17.06
CA THR A 347 29.71 -36.13 -18.28
C THR A 347 28.73 -36.48 -19.41
N ALA A 348 29.08 -36.16 -20.65
CA ALA A 348 28.41 -36.61 -21.86
C ALA A 348 29.17 -37.78 -22.47
N GLY A 349 28.91 -38.99 -21.96
CA GLY A 349 29.58 -40.21 -22.42
C GLY A 349 31.02 -40.35 -21.92
N PRO A 350 31.73 -41.41 -22.35
CA PRO A 350 33.13 -41.64 -22.01
C PRO A 350 34.06 -40.62 -22.72
N PRO A 351 35.28 -40.41 -22.22
CA PRO A 351 36.25 -39.53 -22.87
C PRO A 351 36.67 -40.12 -24.22
N ALA A 352 36.79 -39.26 -25.24
CA ALA A 352 37.34 -39.63 -26.54
C ALA A 352 38.87 -39.61 -26.44
N VAL A 353 39.49 -40.79 -26.37
CA VAL A 353 40.94 -40.94 -26.22
C VAL A 353 41.60 -41.32 -27.53
N THR A 354 42.62 -40.58 -27.95
CA THR A 354 43.45 -40.90 -29.10
C THR A 354 44.90 -41.07 -28.65
N VAL A 355 45.51 -42.22 -28.97
CA VAL A 355 46.91 -42.52 -28.65
C VAL A 355 47.71 -42.61 -29.95
N ALA A 356 48.73 -41.75 -30.08
CA ALA A 356 49.69 -41.78 -31.16
C ALA A 356 50.96 -42.49 -30.67
N TYR A 357 51.22 -43.63 -31.29
CA TYR A 357 52.36 -44.50 -31.05
C TYR A 357 52.74 -45.17 -32.38
N HIS A 358 54.03 -45.43 -32.57
CA HIS A 358 54.59 -45.98 -33.82
C HIS A 358 55.61 -47.10 -33.57
N GLY A 359 55.72 -47.59 -32.34
CA GLY A 359 56.67 -48.64 -31.96
C GLY A 359 56.12 -50.07 -32.07
N PRO A 360 56.84 -51.06 -31.54
CA PRO A 360 56.44 -52.47 -31.55
C PRO A 360 55.10 -52.71 -30.86
N PHE A 361 54.33 -53.69 -31.35
CA PHE A 361 53.00 -54.03 -30.81
C PHE A 361 52.02 -52.84 -30.79
N ASP A 362 52.12 -51.94 -31.78
CA ASP A 362 51.38 -50.69 -31.87
C ASP A 362 49.91 -50.79 -31.45
N GLY A 363 49.16 -51.75 -32.02
CA GLY A 363 47.75 -51.95 -31.67
C GLY A 363 47.51 -52.32 -30.20
N ARG A 364 48.37 -53.13 -29.57
CA ARG A 364 48.22 -53.50 -28.14
C ARG A 364 48.61 -52.35 -27.23
N VAL A 365 49.70 -51.65 -27.53
CA VAL A 365 50.15 -50.50 -26.73
C VAL A 365 49.11 -49.38 -26.80
N LYS A 366 48.60 -49.06 -28.00
CA LYS A 366 47.52 -48.10 -28.19
C LYS A 366 46.26 -48.49 -27.41
N SER A 367 45.82 -49.76 -27.49
CA SER A 367 44.64 -50.23 -26.76
C SER A 367 44.82 -50.14 -25.24
N ALA A 368 45.94 -50.62 -24.71
CA ALA A 368 46.20 -50.62 -23.28
C ALA A 368 46.38 -49.20 -22.72
N ALA A 369 47.09 -48.33 -23.46
CA ALA A 369 47.21 -46.92 -23.10
C ALA A 369 45.84 -46.20 -23.19
N HIS A 370 45.04 -46.49 -24.22
CA HIS A 370 43.69 -45.97 -24.37
C HIS A 370 42.83 -46.33 -23.15
N ASP A 371 42.81 -47.59 -22.75
CA ASP A 371 41.99 -48.07 -21.63
C ASP A 371 42.47 -47.50 -20.29
N ALA A 372 43.79 -47.45 -20.07
CA ALA A 372 44.38 -46.86 -18.88
C ALA A 372 44.07 -45.36 -18.75
N ILE A 373 44.21 -44.60 -19.84
CA ILE A 373 43.89 -43.16 -19.87
C ILE A 373 42.39 -42.96 -19.67
N THR A 374 41.53 -43.72 -20.36
CA THR A 374 40.07 -43.64 -20.22
C THR A 374 39.64 -43.87 -18.77
N ALA A 375 40.14 -44.94 -18.14
CA ALA A 375 39.86 -45.26 -16.75
C ALA A 375 40.34 -44.14 -15.81
N ARG A 376 41.54 -43.60 -16.03
CA ARG A 376 42.13 -42.56 -15.19
C ARG A 376 41.40 -41.22 -15.31
N VAL A 377 41.05 -40.80 -16.52
CA VAL A 377 40.28 -39.57 -16.77
C VAL A 377 38.91 -39.69 -16.11
N THR A 378 38.22 -40.81 -16.29
CA THR A 378 36.90 -41.08 -15.66
C THR A 378 36.99 -41.05 -14.13
N ALA A 379 37.97 -41.74 -13.55
CA ALA A 379 38.16 -41.80 -12.10
C ALA A 379 38.53 -40.43 -11.49
N SER A 380 39.26 -39.59 -12.24
CA SER A 380 39.66 -38.26 -11.76
C SER A 380 38.54 -37.23 -11.90
N LEU A 381 37.73 -37.33 -12.96
CA LEU A 381 36.66 -36.37 -13.22
C LEU A 381 35.48 -36.50 -12.27
N THR A 382 35.16 -37.71 -11.79
CA THR A 382 34.00 -37.93 -10.91
C THR A 382 34.05 -37.07 -9.62
N PRO A 383 35.11 -37.13 -8.79
CA PRO A 383 35.19 -36.29 -7.58
C PRO A 383 35.34 -34.79 -7.91
N LEU A 384 35.89 -34.46 -9.08
CA LEU A 384 36.00 -33.08 -9.55
C LEU A 384 34.62 -32.50 -9.89
N LEU A 385 33.76 -33.29 -10.54
CA LEU A 385 32.39 -32.89 -10.86
C LEU A 385 31.54 -32.66 -9.61
N GLU A 386 31.72 -33.46 -8.56
CA GLU A 386 31.04 -33.23 -7.28
C GLU A 386 31.44 -31.87 -6.67
N GLN A 387 32.72 -31.52 -6.68
CA GLN A 387 33.18 -30.22 -6.18
C GLN A 387 32.69 -29.04 -7.03
N VAL A 388 32.77 -29.17 -8.37
CA VAL A 388 32.23 -28.14 -9.29
C VAL A 388 30.73 -27.98 -9.09
N GLN A 389 30.02 -29.08 -8.83
CA GLN A 389 28.60 -29.08 -8.54
C GLN A 389 28.28 -28.30 -7.24
N ASP A 390 29.10 -28.45 -6.20
CA ASP A 390 28.96 -27.69 -4.94
C ASP A 390 29.20 -26.19 -5.13
N GLU A 391 30.22 -25.82 -5.91
CA GLU A 391 30.49 -24.42 -6.25
C GLU A 391 29.31 -23.82 -7.02
N LEU A 392 28.82 -24.49 -8.07
CA LEU A 392 27.63 -24.05 -8.82
C LEU A 392 26.37 -24.00 -7.95
N ASN A 393 26.20 -24.92 -7.00
CA ASN A 393 25.09 -24.90 -6.05
C ASN A 393 25.14 -23.66 -5.14
N SER A 394 26.33 -23.18 -4.77
CA SER A 394 26.46 -21.96 -3.96
C SER A 394 25.99 -20.71 -4.73
N LEU A 395 26.10 -20.72 -6.06
CA LEU A 395 25.82 -19.59 -6.95
C LEU A 395 24.41 -19.62 -7.55
N THR A 396 23.86 -20.82 -7.73
CA THR A 396 22.61 -21.05 -8.47
C THR A 396 21.56 -21.81 -7.67
N GLY A 397 21.92 -22.29 -6.47
CA GLY A 397 21.03 -23.06 -5.60
C GLY A 397 20.22 -22.21 -4.62
N ALA A 398 19.51 -22.89 -3.73
CA ALA A 398 18.49 -22.28 -2.86
C ALA A 398 19.00 -21.12 -1.99
N ALA A 399 20.29 -21.05 -1.67
CA ALA A 399 20.85 -19.98 -0.84
C ALA A 399 20.75 -18.60 -1.50
N TRP A 400 21.09 -18.49 -2.79
CA TRP A 400 20.99 -17.21 -3.52
C TRP A 400 19.51 -16.81 -3.68
N GLU A 401 18.65 -17.77 -4.05
CA GLU A 401 17.22 -17.55 -4.23
C GLU A 401 16.59 -17.06 -2.91
N GLN A 402 16.98 -17.68 -1.79
CA GLN A 402 16.57 -17.28 -0.45
C GLN A 402 17.09 -15.89 -0.07
N ALA A 403 18.30 -15.51 -0.47
CA ALA A 403 18.82 -14.16 -0.26
C ALA A 403 17.98 -13.12 -1.03
N LEU A 404 17.65 -13.38 -2.30
CA LEU A 404 16.78 -12.52 -3.09
C LEU A 404 15.37 -12.43 -2.48
N VAL A 405 14.78 -13.56 -2.08
CA VAL A 405 13.49 -13.59 -1.37
C VAL A 405 13.55 -12.76 -0.08
N THR A 406 14.62 -12.89 0.69
CA THR A 406 14.80 -12.14 1.95
C THR A 406 14.84 -10.63 1.68
N MET A 407 15.54 -10.19 0.63
CA MET A 407 15.54 -8.79 0.21
C MET A 407 14.15 -8.32 -0.21
N LEU A 408 13.45 -9.07 -1.07
CA LEU A 408 12.11 -8.69 -1.54
C LEU A 408 11.09 -8.64 -0.39
N ARG A 409 11.24 -9.51 0.62
CA ARG A 409 10.39 -9.54 1.81
C ARG A 409 10.53 -8.34 2.73
N THR A 410 11.56 -7.52 2.55
CA THR A 410 11.63 -6.22 3.23
C THR A 410 10.58 -5.24 2.70
N VAL A 411 10.09 -5.43 1.48
CA VAL A 411 9.07 -4.60 0.82
C VAL A 411 7.71 -5.27 0.83
N ASP A 412 7.65 -6.56 0.51
CA ASP A 412 6.42 -7.35 0.45
C ASP A 412 6.61 -8.68 1.21
N PRO A 413 5.99 -8.88 2.39
CA PRO A 413 6.22 -10.06 3.22
C PRO A 413 5.90 -11.39 2.53
N THR A 414 5.04 -11.37 1.52
CA THR A 414 4.63 -12.55 0.76
C THR A 414 5.51 -12.81 -0.46
N ALA A 415 6.52 -11.97 -0.69
CA ALA A 415 7.39 -12.08 -1.84
C ALA A 415 8.02 -13.47 -1.94
N SER A 416 8.07 -13.96 -3.18
CA SER A 416 8.68 -15.23 -3.55
C SER A 416 9.37 -15.09 -4.90
N THR A 417 10.33 -15.96 -5.15
CA THR A 417 11.01 -16.06 -6.44
C THR A 417 10.98 -17.49 -6.94
N ARG A 418 11.16 -17.65 -8.24
CA ARG A 418 11.30 -18.95 -8.88
C ARG A 418 12.12 -18.83 -10.14
N VAL A 419 13.15 -19.67 -10.28
CA VAL A 419 13.84 -19.86 -11.56
C VAL A 419 12.96 -20.73 -12.47
N ASN A 420 12.66 -20.22 -13.67
CA ASN A 420 11.73 -20.82 -14.62
C ASN A 420 12.45 -21.53 -15.76
N ARG A 421 13.59 -20.98 -16.22
CA ARG A 421 14.36 -21.53 -17.34
C ARG A 421 15.81 -21.07 -17.30
N ALA A 422 16.63 -21.68 -18.16
CA ALA A 422 17.98 -21.24 -18.43
C ALA A 422 18.26 -21.13 -19.93
N THR A 423 19.12 -20.18 -20.28
CA THR A 423 19.61 -19.95 -21.63
C THR A 423 21.12 -20.09 -21.64
N PHE A 424 21.64 -20.90 -22.56
CA PHE A 424 23.07 -21.19 -22.68
C PHE A 424 23.62 -20.49 -23.92
N ARG A 425 24.52 -19.53 -23.72
CA ARG A 425 25.10 -18.70 -24.78
C ARG A 425 26.59 -18.97 -24.89
N SER A 426 27.24 -18.55 -25.98
CA SER A 426 28.70 -18.70 -26.13
C SER A 426 29.52 -17.92 -25.11
N ASP A 427 28.95 -16.87 -24.52
CA ASP A 427 29.56 -16.00 -23.52
C ASP A 427 29.18 -16.35 -22.07
N GLY A 428 28.19 -17.22 -21.83
CA GLY A 428 27.83 -17.65 -20.48
C GLY A 428 26.47 -18.35 -20.32
N LEU A 429 25.97 -18.36 -19.09
CA LEU A 429 24.69 -18.93 -18.67
C LEU A 429 23.77 -17.83 -18.16
N VAL A 430 22.50 -17.84 -18.56
CA VAL A 430 21.46 -16.95 -18.02
C VAL A 430 20.36 -17.78 -17.37
N LEU A 431 20.08 -17.54 -16.09
CA LEU A 431 18.92 -18.09 -15.39
C LEU A 431 17.80 -17.06 -15.38
N HIS A 432 16.63 -17.41 -15.88
CA HIS A 432 15.48 -16.51 -15.91
C HIS A 432 14.44 -16.93 -14.87
N GLY A 433 13.82 -15.97 -14.20
CA GLY A 433 12.82 -16.27 -13.18
C GLY A 433 11.69 -15.26 -13.05
N SER A 434 10.75 -15.61 -12.18
CA SER A 434 9.57 -14.81 -11.84
C SER A 434 9.59 -14.42 -10.37
N VAL A 435 9.00 -13.28 -10.05
CA VAL A 435 8.75 -12.76 -8.71
C VAL A 435 7.25 -12.77 -8.45
N GLY A 436 6.84 -13.49 -7.40
CA GLY A 436 5.48 -13.44 -6.87
C GLY A 436 5.38 -12.41 -5.74
N LEU A 437 4.32 -11.61 -5.75
CA LEU A 437 4.05 -10.55 -4.76
C LEU A 437 2.60 -10.67 -4.25
N ALA A 438 2.28 -9.94 -3.18
CA ALA A 438 0.96 -9.94 -2.59
C ALA A 438 -0.11 -9.47 -3.58
N HIS A 439 -1.27 -10.11 -3.51
CA HIS A 439 -2.46 -9.64 -4.22
C HIS A 439 -2.79 -8.20 -3.82
N ARG A 440 -3.33 -7.44 -4.78
CA ARG A 440 -3.77 -6.07 -4.51
C ARG A 440 -5.02 -6.08 -3.64
N HIS A 441 -5.01 -5.28 -2.57
CA HIS A 441 -6.20 -5.10 -1.74
C HIS A 441 -7.33 -4.42 -2.54
N ALA A 442 -8.57 -4.65 -2.11
CA ALA A 442 -9.71 -3.97 -2.67
C ALA A 442 -9.64 -2.45 -2.42
N PRO A 443 -10.20 -1.60 -3.30
CA PRO A 443 -10.25 -0.17 -3.06
C PRO A 443 -10.98 0.16 -1.76
N VAL A 444 -10.46 1.14 -1.02
CA VAL A 444 -11.01 1.61 0.25
C VAL A 444 -11.78 2.90 0.00
N VAL A 445 -13.07 2.89 0.35
CA VAL A 445 -13.94 4.05 0.21
C VAL A 445 -14.13 4.69 1.58
N SER A 446 -13.95 6.01 1.63
CA SER A 446 -14.22 6.81 2.81
C SER A 446 -14.67 8.20 2.37
N PHE A 447 -15.73 8.71 2.98
CA PHE A 447 -16.17 10.08 2.79
C PHE A 447 -16.80 10.64 4.06
N ARG A 448 -16.71 11.96 4.20
CA ARG A 448 -17.24 12.73 5.34
C ARG A 448 -17.84 14.04 4.88
N LYS A 449 -18.65 14.68 5.74
CA LYS A 449 -19.06 16.06 5.49
C LYS A 449 -17.82 16.95 5.44
N ASN A 450 -17.80 17.88 4.49
CA ASN A 450 -16.72 18.85 4.43
C ASN A 450 -16.86 19.88 5.55
N GLU A 451 -15.76 20.56 5.90
CA GLU A 451 -15.76 21.61 6.94
C GLU A 451 -16.67 22.79 6.60
N ALA A 452 -16.93 23.02 5.31
CA ALA A 452 -17.86 24.05 4.86
C ALA A 452 -19.34 23.65 5.07
N GLY A 453 -19.65 22.42 5.49
CA GLY A 453 -21.03 21.96 5.66
C GLY A 453 -21.89 22.05 4.40
N ASP A 454 -21.27 22.15 3.22
CA ASP A 454 -21.95 22.34 1.93
C ASP A 454 -21.72 21.17 0.95
N GLY A 455 -21.08 20.11 1.43
CA GLY A 455 -20.82 18.93 0.64
C GLY A 455 -20.19 17.78 1.41
N PHE A 456 -19.81 16.76 0.66
CA PHE A 456 -19.01 15.62 1.11
C PHE A 456 -17.62 15.67 0.48
N ASP A 457 -16.65 15.16 1.24
CA ASP A 457 -15.26 15.03 0.87
C ASP A 457 -14.85 13.56 0.95
N ALA A 458 -14.31 13.03 -0.15
CA ALA A 458 -13.84 11.66 -0.28
C ALA A 458 -12.33 11.57 -0.54
N ILE A 459 -11.54 12.56 -0.12
CA ILE A 459 -10.09 12.58 -0.38
C ILE A 459 -9.35 11.36 0.18
N ASP A 460 -9.85 10.81 1.29
CA ASP A 460 -9.26 9.66 1.98
C ASP A 460 -9.61 8.31 1.29
N CYS A 461 -10.30 8.34 0.15
CA CYS A 461 -10.48 7.16 -0.70
C CYS A 461 -9.14 6.71 -1.31
N VAL A 462 -8.92 5.41 -1.41
CA VAL A 462 -7.64 4.86 -1.90
C VAL A 462 -7.87 3.66 -2.82
N VAL A 463 -7.09 3.61 -3.89
CA VAL A 463 -6.85 2.38 -4.67
C VAL A 463 -5.44 1.86 -4.33
N PRO A 464 -5.33 0.77 -3.54
CA PRO A 464 -4.03 0.21 -3.13
C PRO A 464 -3.18 -0.17 -4.35
N GLY A 465 -1.91 0.22 -4.35
CA GLY A 465 -1.02 0.01 -5.51
C GLY A 465 -1.46 0.71 -6.80
N GLY A 466 -2.30 1.75 -6.72
CA GLY A 466 -2.90 2.39 -7.88
C GLY A 466 -3.30 3.85 -7.67
N ARG A 467 -4.32 4.29 -8.39
CA ARG A 467 -4.90 5.64 -8.28
C ARG A 467 -6.42 5.59 -8.45
N VAL A 468 -7.10 6.60 -7.91
CA VAL A 468 -8.52 6.85 -8.20
C VAL A 468 -8.61 7.74 -9.44
N ASP A 469 -9.40 7.31 -10.41
CA ASP A 469 -9.64 8.07 -11.65
C ASP A 469 -10.97 8.83 -11.56
N ARG A 470 -12.01 8.24 -10.95
CA ARG A 470 -13.37 8.77 -10.92
C ARG A 470 -14.11 8.42 -9.62
N PHE A 471 -14.93 9.36 -9.16
CA PHE A 471 -15.85 9.20 -8.04
C PHE A 471 -17.29 9.19 -8.56
N GLU A 472 -18.07 8.20 -8.20
CA GLU A 472 -19.49 8.08 -8.53
C GLU A 472 -20.33 8.14 -7.27
N TRP A 473 -21.03 9.25 -7.12
CA TRP A 473 -21.94 9.52 -6.02
C TRP A 473 -23.36 9.15 -6.41
N THR A 474 -24.06 8.50 -5.49
CA THR A 474 -25.50 8.29 -5.58
C THR A 474 -26.12 8.61 -4.23
N TRP A 475 -27.35 9.12 -4.21
CA TRP A 475 -28.03 9.38 -2.96
C TRP A 475 -29.52 9.18 -3.09
N ARG A 476 -30.20 8.97 -1.97
CA ARG A 476 -31.66 8.86 -1.88
C ARG A 476 -32.17 9.51 -0.61
N TRP A 477 -33.40 9.99 -0.65
CA TRP A 477 -34.06 10.66 0.47
C TRP A 477 -34.95 9.71 1.24
N TYR A 478 -34.88 9.74 2.58
CA TYR A 478 -35.82 9.02 3.45
C TYR A 478 -37.01 9.90 3.82
N THR A 479 -36.77 11.20 3.97
CA THR A 479 -37.80 12.22 4.12
C THR A 479 -37.60 13.33 3.09
N SER A 480 -38.69 14.00 2.71
CA SER A 480 -38.67 15.07 1.71
C SER A 480 -38.00 16.32 2.27
N PRO A 481 -36.87 16.80 1.72
CA PRO A 481 -36.53 18.22 1.84
C PRO A 481 -37.49 19.02 0.94
N ILE A 482 -37.68 20.31 1.20
CA ILE A 482 -38.58 21.17 0.42
C ILE A 482 -38.39 20.93 -1.09
N GLY A 483 -39.46 20.49 -1.76
CA GLY A 483 -39.48 20.36 -3.23
C GLY A 483 -38.90 19.07 -3.81
N VAL A 484 -38.52 18.08 -3.00
CA VAL A 484 -38.05 16.76 -3.50
C VAL A 484 -38.84 15.62 -2.86
N ALA A 485 -39.54 14.82 -3.66
CA ALA A 485 -40.33 13.71 -3.15
C ALA A 485 -39.46 12.68 -2.38
N PRO A 486 -39.94 12.09 -1.27
CA PRO A 486 -39.24 11.03 -0.56
C PRO A 486 -38.85 9.89 -1.51
N GLY A 487 -37.63 9.38 -1.38
CA GLY A 487 -37.11 8.31 -2.24
C GLY A 487 -36.54 8.72 -3.57
N SER A 488 -36.70 9.99 -3.97
CA SER A 488 -36.13 10.48 -5.23
C SER A 488 -34.61 10.26 -5.21
N PRO A 489 -34.05 9.45 -6.14
CA PRO A 489 -32.61 9.25 -6.20
C PRO A 489 -31.93 10.42 -6.88
N GLY A 490 -30.69 10.69 -6.51
CA GLY A 490 -29.78 11.58 -7.23
C GLY A 490 -28.46 10.88 -7.51
N ALA A 491 -27.72 11.37 -8.51
CA ALA A 491 -26.41 10.86 -8.85
C ALA A 491 -25.53 11.99 -9.40
N ALA A 492 -24.23 11.86 -9.15
CA ALA A 492 -23.22 12.73 -9.73
C ALA A 492 -21.93 11.93 -9.94
N ALA A 493 -21.17 12.25 -10.97
CA ALA A 493 -19.86 11.67 -11.20
C ALA A 493 -18.83 12.78 -11.36
N THR A 494 -17.70 12.64 -10.68
CA THR A 494 -16.60 13.61 -10.74
C THR A 494 -15.31 12.90 -11.14
N VAL A 495 -14.65 13.43 -12.16
CA VAL A 495 -13.32 12.96 -12.61
C VAL A 495 -12.24 13.80 -11.96
N ASP A 496 -12.41 15.11 -11.86
CA ASP A 496 -11.35 16.01 -11.38
C ASP A 496 -11.47 16.38 -9.89
N SER A 497 -12.62 16.13 -9.28
CA SER A 497 -12.88 16.40 -7.87
C SER A 497 -13.20 15.13 -7.10
N PHE A 498 -12.86 15.13 -5.81
CA PHE A 498 -13.25 14.12 -4.83
C PHE A 498 -14.41 14.62 -3.95
N GLN A 499 -15.10 15.69 -4.35
CA GLN A 499 -16.17 16.31 -3.59
C GLN A 499 -17.52 16.19 -4.27
N LEU A 500 -18.56 16.05 -3.45
CA LEU A 500 -19.96 16.26 -3.84
C LEU A 500 -20.46 17.50 -3.12
N ARG A 501 -20.62 18.63 -3.83
CA ARG A 501 -21.01 19.92 -3.23
C ARG A 501 -22.36 20.43 -3.73
N ARG A 502 -22.91 21.42 -3.06
CA ARG A 502 -24.03 22.23 -3.55
C ARG A 502 -23.81 23.70 -3.17
N PRO A 503 -24.41 24.68 -3.87
CA PRO A 503 -24.29 26.07 -3.49
C PRO A 503 -24.84 26.29 -2.07
N ARG A 504 -24.09 26.98 -1.22
CA ARG A 504 -24.62 27.48 0.07
C ARG A 504 -25.74 28.49 -0.23
N GLN A 505 -26.88 28.31 0.41
CA GLN A 505 -28.03 29.19 0.26
C GLN A 505 -28.45 29.80 1.60
N ALA A 506 -29.35 30.78 1.53
CA ALA A 506 -29.89 31.44 2.71
C ALA A 506 -30.62 30.43 3.60
N MET A 507 -30.29 30.47 4.89
CA MET A 507 -30.99 29.72 5.91
C MET A 507 -32.24 30.50 6.32
N SER A 508 -33.34 29.80 6.57
CA SER A 508 -34.51 30.37 7.24
C SER A 508 -34.15 30.75 8.68
N LYS A 509 -35.00 31.54 9.34
CA LYS A 509 -34.84 31.92 10.75
C LYS A 509 -34.83 30.71 11.74
N TYR A 510 -35.15 29.51 11.25
CA TYR A 510 -35.18 28.24 12.00
C TYR A 510 -34.12 27.22 11.54
N GLY A 511 -33.20 27.61 10.64
CA GLY A 511 -32.09 26.75 10.22
C GLY A 511 -32.39 25.81 9.05
N LEU A 512 -33.40 26.13 8.24
CA LEU A 512 -33.71 25.38 7.01
C LEU A 512 -33.04 26.02 5.80
N SER A 513 -32.31 25.25 5.00
CA SER A 513 -31.79 25.76 3.72
C SER A 513 -32.93 25.98 2.73
N THR A 514 -33.17 27.24 2.35
CA THR A 514 -34.24 27.61 1.40
C THR A 514 -33.67 27.85 0.00
N GLY A 515 -34.46 27.61 -1.05
CA GLY A 515 -34.08 27.88 -2.46
C GLY A 515 -33.11 26.88 -3.11
N VAL A 516 -32.74 25.81 -2.40
CA VAL A 516 -31.73 24.84 -2.82
C VAL A 516 -32.17 24.08 -4.08
N ARG A 517 -31.44 24.28 -5.18
CA ARG A 517 -31.73 23.59 -6.46
C ARG A 517 -31.25 22.13 -6.49
N THR A 518 -30.21 21.81 -5.74
CA THR A 518 -29.55 20.50 -5.72
C THR A 518 -29.33 20.05 -4.26
N PRO A 519 -30.39 19.67 -3.54
CA PRO A 519 -30.27 19.28 -2.14
C PRO A 519 -29.50 17.96 -2.01
N LEU A 520 -28.81 17.78 -0.87
CA LEU A 520 -28.01 16.59 -0.57
C LEU A 520 -28.40 16.00 0.79
N PRO A 521 -28.67 14.67 0.89
CA PRO A 521 -28.93 14.02 2.17
C PRO A 521 -27.77 14.20 3.12
N GLY A 522 -28.07 14.35 4.41
CA GLY A 522 -27.08 14.72 5.40
C GLY A 522 -26.87 16.22 5.52
N LEU A 523 -27.14 17.02 4.49
CA LEU A 523 -27.05 18.49 4.56
C LEU A 523 -28.43 19.16 4.63
N ASP A 524 -29.40 18.71 3.83
CA ASP A 524 -30.76 19.30 3.80
C ASP A 524 -31.84 18.46 4.48
N GLY A 525 -31.48 17.26 4.94
CA GLY A 525 -32.45 16.35 5.53
C GLY A 525 -31.95 14.91 5.57
N GLN A 526 -32.87 13.99 5.83
CA GLN A 526 -32.55 12.59 6.07
C GLN A 526 -32.48 11.78 4.78
N GLY A 527 -31.50 10.90 4.72
CA GLY A 527 -31.33 10.03 3.57
C GLY A 527 -30.01 9.28 3.61
N GLN A 528 -29.64 8.74 2.47
CA GLN A 528 -28.43 7.97 2.28
C GLN A 528 -27.61 8.57 1.15
N VAL A 529 -26.31 8.69 1.39
CA VAL A 529 -25.33 9.01 0.35
C VAL A 529 -24.44 7.80 0.19
N CYS A 530 -24.17 7.42 -1.04
CA CYS A 530 -23.34 6.30 -1.41
C CYS A 530 -22.25 6.76 -2.37
N LEU A 531 -21.07 6.16 -2.24
CA LEU A 531 -19.91 6.44 -3.06
C LEU A 531 -19.32 5.15 -3.63
N ARG A 532 -18.97 5.19 -4.91
CA ARG A 532 -18.12 4.22 -5.57
C ARG A 532 -16.91 4.94 -6.17
N ILE A 533 -15.74 4.36 -6.02
CA ILE A 533 -14.52 4.84 -6.69
C ILE A 533 -14.13 3.89 -7.81
N ILE A 534 -13.72 4.46 -8.93
CA ILE A 534 -13.22 3.76 -10.11
C ILE A 534 -11.80 4.26 -10.35
N GLY A 535 -10.89 3.34 -10.63
CA GLY A 535 -9.50 3.67 -10.82
C GLY A 535 -8.73 2.58 -11.54
N THR A 536 -7.42 2.63 -11.38
CA THR A 536 -6.49 1.64 -11.91
C THR A 536 -5.49 1.27 -10.83
N HIS A 537 -5.03 0.02 -10.84
CA HIS A 537 -3.92 -0.43 -10.00
C HIS A 537 -2.88 -1.20 -10.79
N VAL A 538 -1.67 -1.29 -10.27
CA VAL A 538 -0.60 -2.10 -10.85
C VAL A 538 -0.88 -3.56 -10.51
N ASP A 539 -1.09 -4.38 -11.53
CA ASP A 539 -1.27 -5.81 -11.36
C ASP A 539 -0.01 -6.45 -10.76
N HIS A 540 -0.21 -7.21 -9.68
CA HIS A 540 0.84 -7.88 -8.92
C HIS A 540 1.61 -8.98 -9.70
N ILE A 541 1.12 -9.43 -10.86
CA ILE A 541 1.79 -10.44 -11.69
C ILE A 541 2.52 -9.75 -12.86
N THR A 542 1.81 -8.95 -13.64
CA THR A 542 2.31 -8.42 -14.91
C THR A 542 2.96 -7.04 -14.79
N GLY A 543 2.63 -6.29 -13.73
CA GLY A 543 3.01 -4.89 -13.57
C GLY A 543 2.25 -3.93 -14.47
N ALA A 544 1.28 -4.41 -15.25
CA ALA A 544 0.42 -3.56 -16.06
C ALA A 544 -0.57 -2.80 -15.19
N GLN A 545 -0.98 -1.61 -15.62
CA GLN A 545 -2.11 -0.90 -15.01
C GLN A 545 -3.42 -1.55 -15.47
N VAL A 546 -4.22 -2.06 -14.53
CA VAL A 546 -5.52 -2.68 -14.81
C VAL A 546 -6.65 -1.94 -14.08
N PRO A 547 -7.85 -1.85 -14.67
CA PRO A 547 -8.96 -1.13 -14.06
C PRO A 547 -9.50 -1.86 -12.82
N VAL A 548 -9.94 -1.08 -11.84
CA VAL A 548 -10.55 -1.58 -10.59
C VAL A 548 -11.67 -0.64 -10.16
N GLN A 549 -12.67 -1.19 -9.48
CA GLN A 549 -13.75 -0.43 -8.87
C GLN A 549 -14.03 -0.93 -7.46
N SER A 550 -14.43 -0.03 -6.57
CA SER A 550 -14.88 -0.39 -5.24
C SER A 550 -16.28 -1.00 -5.27
N VAL A 551 -16.64 -1.67 -4.17
CA VAL A 551 -18.05 -1.83 -3.81
C VAL A 551 -18.66 -0.45 -3.49
N LEU A 552 -19.97 -0.35 -3.56
CA LEU A 552 -20.69 0.86 -3.17
C LEU A 552 -20.67 0.97 -1.64
N ASP A 553 -20.05 2.02 -1.09
CA ASP A 553 -20.09 2.32 0.34
C ASP A 553 -21.14 3.40 0.62
N CYS A 554 -21.96 3.20 1.65
CA CYS A 554 -23.13 4.05 1.90
C CYS A 554 -23.17 4.53 3.35
N ALA A 555 -23.31 5.85 3.53
CA ALA A 555 -23.58 6.47 4.81
C ALA A 555 -25.04 6.89 4.91
N GLN A 556 -25.67 6.57 6.04
CA GLN A 556 -27.01 7.05 6.39
C GLN A 556 -26.91 8.28 7.28
N PHE A 557 -27.77 9.26 7.02
CA PHE A 557 -27.84 10.51 7.76
C PHE A 557 -29.25 10.71 8.34
N GLY A 558 -29.30 11.08 9.61
CA GLY A 558 -30.54 11.30 10.37
C GLY A 558 -30.39 12.41 11.41
N TYR A 559 -31.52 12.94 11.90
CA TYR A 559 -31.51 13.87 13.02
C TYR A 559 -31.36 13.11 14.33
N GLN A 560 -30.57 13.66 15.26
CA GLN A 560 -30.34 13.12 16.59
C GLN A 560 -31.10 13.95 17.63
N PHE A 561 -31.64 13.30 18.66
CA PHE A 561 -32.44 13.93 19.69
C PHE A 561 -31.86 13.62 21.06
N ARG A 562 -31.95 14.58 21.97
CA ARG A 562 -31.59 14.35 23.37
C ARG A 562 -32.77 13.72 24.08
N LEU A 563 -32.71 12.40 24.31
CA LEU A 563 -33.72 11.64 25.04
C LEU A 563 -33.01 10.76 26.08
N PRO A 564 -33.64 10.47 27.24
CA PRO A 564 -33.07 9.58 28.25
C PRO A 564 -32.60 8.25 27.63
N VAL A 565 -31.31 7.95 27.81
CA VAL A 565 -30.61 6.86 27.10
C VAL A 565 -31.18 5.49 27.45
N GLU A 566 -31.74 5.35 28.65
CA GLU A 566 -32.34 4.12 29.18
C GLU A 566 -33.60 3.66 28.42
N VAL A 567 -34.26 4.55 27.65
CA VAL A 567 -35.59 4.26 27.03
C VAL A 567 -35.66 4.54 25.53
N ALA A 568 -34.69 5.28 24.98
CA ALA A 568 -34.54 5.74 23.58
C ALA A 568 -35.56 5.19 22.57
N PRO A 569 -36.49 6.03 22.05
CA PRO A 569 -37.47 5.58 21.07
C PRO A 569 -36.81 5.33 19.72
N TYR A 570 -37.52 4.55 18.91
CA TYR A 570 -37.13 4.21 17.56
C TYR A 570 -38.02 4.94 16.57
N SER A 571 -37.45 5.37 15.44
CA SER A 571 -38.23 5.84 14.29
C SER A 571 -38.24 4.77 13.19
N ARG A 572 -39.41 4.51 12.59
CA ARG A 572 -39.52 3.67 11.38
C ARG A 572 -39.03 4.47 10.18
N VAL A 573 -38.07 3.92 9.44
CA VAL A 573 -37.66 4.44 8.13
C VAL A 573 -38.41 3.64 7.07
N CYS A 574 -39.21 4.32 6.24
CA CYS A 574 -39.84 3.66 5.09
C CYS A 574 -38.84 3.63 3.92
N ASP A 575 -38.66 2.49 3.24
CA ASP A 575 -38.02 2.48 1.91
C ASP A 575 -39.06 2.88 0.84
N PRO A 576 -38.94 4.08 0.25
CA PRO A 576 -39.89 4.60 -0.72
C PRO A 576 -39.86 3.87 -2.08
N LEU A 577 -38.83 3.09 -2.41
CA LEU A 577 -38.75 2.36 -3.70
C LEU A 577 -39.74 1.18 -3.77
N ARG A 578 -40.14 0.60 -2.63
CA ARG A 578 -41.15 -0.48 -2.60
C ARG A 578 -42.58 0.06 -2.63
N ALA A 579 -42.81 1.25 -2.09
CA ALA A 579 -44.10 1.94 -2.16
C ALA A 579 -44.51 2.26 -3.60
N VAL A 580 -43.55 2.63 -4.46
CA VAL A 580 -43.78 2.87 -5.90
C VAL A 580 -44.03 1.57 -6.68
N ARG A 581 -43.57 0.42 -6.18
CA ARG A 581 -43.72 -0.90 -6.82
C ARG A 581 -44.92 -1.71 -6.33
N GLY A 582 -45.69 -1.19 -5.37
CA GLY A 582 -46.86 -1.88 -4.80
C GLY A 582 -46.53 -3.12 -3.98
N GLU A 583 -45.28 -3.29 -3.55
CA GLU A 583 -44.85 -4.40 -2.70
C GLU A 583 -45.14 -4.08 -1.22
N PRO A 584 -45.64 -5.04 -0.41
CA PRO A 584 -45.80 -4.82 1.03
C PRO A 584 -44.42 -4.57 1.65
N ALA A 585 -44.30 -3.47 2.41
CA ALA A 585 -43.07 -3.10 3.10
C ALA A 585 -42.88 -3.99 4.34
N PRO A 586 -41.93 -4.95 4.38
CA PRO A 586 -41.41 -5.38 5.67
C PRO A 586 -40.66 -4.21 6.32
N GLU A 587 -40.79 -4.05 7.64
CA GLU A 587 -40.11 -3.04 8.43
C GLU A 587 -38.60 -3.04 8.15
N GLU A 588 -38.08 -1.94 7.60
CA GLU A 588 -36.64 -1.72 7.50
C GLU A 588 -36.18 -0.78 8.62
N GLY A 589 -35.69 -1.39 9.70
CA GLY A 589 -34.78 -0.75 10.65
C GLY A 589 -35.38 0.31 11.56
N LEU A 590 -35.46 -0.03 12.85
CA LEU A 590 -35.68 0.92 13.92
C LEU A 590 -34.41 1.76 14.15
N VAL A 591 -34.41 3.04 13.78
CA VAL A 591 -33.27 3.94 14.07
C VAL A 591 -33.41 4.46 15.50
N ARG A 592 -32.40 4.20 16.34
CA ARG A 592 -32.35 4.76 17.70
C ARG A 592 -32.12 6.26 17.62
N VAL A 593 -33.03 7.01 18.23
CA VAL A 593 -33.14 8.47 18.06
C VAL A 593 -32.32 9.25 19.12
N ALA A 594 -31.76 8.55 20.13
CA ALA A 594 -31.13 9.16 21.31
C ALA A 594 -29.59 9.23 21.26
N THR A 595 -29.02 10.37 21.67
CA THR A 595 -27.58 10.57 21.94
C THR A 595 -27.32 10.93 23.41
N THR A 596 -26.14 10.59 23.94
CA THR A 596 -25.63 11.11 25.23
C THR A 596 -25.13 12.54 25.14
N GLU A 597 -24.80 13.01 23.93
CA GLU A 597 -24.42 14.39 23.64
C GLU A 597 -25.65 15.30 23.57
N ALA A 598 -25.51 16.58 23.94
CA ALA A 598 -26.59 17.55 23.90
C ALA A 598 -27.15 17.68 22.46
N SER A 599 -28.49 17.77 22.33
CA SER A 599 -29.10 18.20 21.07
C SER A 599 -28.58 19.61 20.77
N GLN A 600 -28.25 19.90 19.52
CA GLN A 600 -27.74 21.21 19.13
C GLN A 600 -28.85 22.24 18.87
N SER A 601 -30.11 21.79 18.73
CA SER A 601 -31.26 22.60 18.30
C SER A 601 -32.49 22.45 19.21
N ASN A 602 -33.40 23.44 19.22
CA ASN A 602 -34.72 23.29 19.82
C ASN A 602 -35.55 22.27 19.01
N THR A 603 -36.46 21.54 19.64
CA THR A 603 -37.38 20.63 18.94
C THR A 603 -38.82 20.88 19.38
N LEU A 604 -39.70 21.24 18.44
CA LEU A 604 -41.15 21.31 18.67
C LEU A 604 -41.77 19.99 18.25
N VAL A 605 -42.26 19.21 19.22
CA VAL A 605 -43.02 17.98 18.99
C VAL A 605 -44.50 18.30 18.92
N LEU A 606 -45.15 17.90 17.82
CA LEU A 606 -46.59 17.93 17.61
C LEU A 606 -47.09 16.50 17.50
N TYR A 607 -47.79 16.02 18.53
CA TYR A 607 -48.37 14.69 18.58
C TYR A 607 -49.84 14.72 18.11
N LEU A 608 -50.16 14.06 17.01
CA LEU A 608 -51.49 14.11 16.38
C LEU A 608 -52.36 12.85 16.61
N GLY A 609 -51.76 11.75 17.07
CA GLY A 609 -52.49 10.49 17.22
C GLY A 609 -52.54 9.68 15.92
N ASP A 610 -53.72 9.15 15.57
CA ASP A 610 -53.93 8.19 14.48
C ASP A 610 -54.28 8.84 13.13
N ARG A 611 -54.58 10.13 13.10
CA ARG A 611 -55.00 10.85 11.90
C ARG A 611 -54.32 12.22 11.75
N TRP A 612 -54.28 12.69 10.51
CA TRP A 612 -53.87 14.05 10.19
C TRP A 612 -54.91 15.07 10.69
N ASP A 613 -54.46 16.18 11.26
CA ASP A 613 -55.29 17.27 11.74
C ASP A 613 -54.91 18.58 11.04
N ALA A 614 -55.77 19.02 10.12
CA ALA A 614 -55.53 20.20 9.30
C ALA A 614 -55.55 21.50 10.14
N GLU A 615 -56.33 21.56 11.22
CA GLU A 615 -56.41 22.73 12.09
C GLU A 615 -55.12 22.88 12.91
N ALA A 616 -54.61 21.77 13.45
CA ALA A 616 -53.31 21.74 14.13
C ALA A 616 -52.15 22.10 13.18
N ALA A 617 -52.22 21.67 11.92
CA ALA A 617 -51.24 21.99 10.90
C ALA A 617 -51.23 23.48 10.52
N GLU A 618 -52.40 24.07 10.32
CA GLU A 618 -52.54 25.50 10.02
C GLU A 618 -52.05 26.36 11.20
N ALA A 619 -52.34 25.93 12.43
CA ALA A 619 -51.84 26.58 13.64
C ALA A 619 -50.32 26.50 13.76
N LEU A 620 -49.72 25.35 13.45
CA LEU A 620 -48.26 25.17 13.42
C LEU A 620 -47.61 26.08 12.37
N GLU A 621 -48.09 26.03 11.13
CA GLU A 621 -47.53 26.79 10.01
C GLU A 621 -47.65 28.31 10.24
N SER A 622 -48.83 28.78 10.62
CA SER A 622 -49.08 30.21 10.90
C SER A 622 -48.31 30.67 12.14
N GLY A 623 -48.28 29.85 13.20
CA GLY A 623 -47.53 30.16 14.42
C GLY A 623 -46.02 30.31 14.19
N LEU A 624 -45.44 29.46 13.35
CA LEU A 624 -44.03 29.57 12.95
C LEU A 624 -43.77 30.82 12.09
N ARG A 625 -44.69 31.19 11.19
CA ARG A 625 -44.55 32.41 10.37
C ARG A 625 -44.65 33.67 11.23
N GLU A 626 -45.62 33.75 12.13
CA GLU A 626 -45.90 34.90 12.98
C GLU A 626 -44.84 35.14 14.07
N ASN A 627 -44.15 34.10 14.52
CA ASN A 627 -43.14 34.23 15.57
C ASN A 627 -41.96 35.14 15.12
N PRO A 628 -41.65 36.23 15.82
CA PRO A 628 -40.62 37.18 15.39
C PRO A 628 -39.20 36.72 15.74
N TYR A 629 -39.07 35.73 16.62
CA TYR A 629 -37.79 35.27 17.15
C TYR A 629 -37.09 34.31 16.17
N SER A 630 -35.77 34.46 16.03
CA SER A 630 -34.94 33.54 15.25
C SER A 630 -34.15 32.67 16.22
N ALA A 631 -34.49 31.40 16.24
CA ALA A 631 -33.76 30.37 16.96
C ALA A 631 -33.89 29.07 16.19
N ALA A 632 -32.81 28.29 16.10
CA ALA A 632 -32.84 27.01 15.42
C ALA A 632 -33.92 26.08 15.99
N LEU A 633 -34.79 25.53 15.12
CA LEU A 633 -35.94 24.73 15.52
C LEU A 633 -36.14 23.56 14.54
N LEU A 634 -36.17 22.34 15.07
CA LEU A 634 -36.65 21.14 14.38
C LEU A 634 -38.12 20.90 14.76
N VAL A 635 -38.98 20.64 13.78
CA VAL A 635 -40.37 20.25 14.03
C VAL A 635 -40.49 18.74 13.91
N LEU A 636 -40.98 18.07 14.95
CA LEU A 636 -41.26 16.63 14.95
C LEU A 636 -42.77 16.41 15.01
N ILE A 637 -43.38 15.98 13.91
CA ILE A 637 -44.78 15.56 13.88
C ILE A 637 -44.83 14.06 14.17
N LEU A 638 -45.47 13.70 15.27
CA LEU A 638 -45.47 12.35 15.84
C LEU A 638 -46.89 11.74 15.80
N PHE A 639 -47.02 10.55 15.23
CA PHE A 639 -48.28 9.80 15.16
C PHE A 639 -48.24 8.54 16.03
N THR A 640 -49.37 7.86 16.22
CA THR A 640 -49.39 6.51 16.80
C THR A 640 -48.73 5.50 15.87
N ASP A 641 -48.19 4.42 16.45
CA ASP A 641 -47.65 3.27 15.71
C ASP A 641 -48.64 2.77 14.63
N GLY A 642 -48.20 2.71 13.37
CA GLY A 642 -48.99 2.24 12.22
C GLY A 642 -49.92 3.27 11.57
N ALA A 643 -50.01 4.50 12.11
CA ALA A 643 -50.84 5.55 11.55
C ALA A 643 -50.34 6.02 10.17
N LEU A 644 -49.02 6.14 9.97
CA LEU A 644 -48.48 6.58 8.67
C LEU A 644 -48.77 5.56 7.57
N ALA A 645 -48.79 4.27 7.89
CA ALA A 645 -49.08 3.20 6.94
C ALA A 645 -50.55 3.22 6.45
N THR A 646 -51.47 3.62 7.32
CA THR A 646 -52.93 3.67 7.05
C THR A 646 -53.41 5.03 6.55
N MET A 647 -52.58 6.07 6.68
CA MET A 647 -52.85 7.43 6.21
C MET A 647 -52.98 7.52 4.69
N SER A 648 -53.91 8.36 4.23
CA SER A 648 -54.10 8.64 2.80
C SER A 648 -52.87 9.38 2.21
N ALA A 649 -52.60 9.19 0.92
CA ALA A 649 -51.49 9.90 0.27
C ALA A 649 -51.61 11.44 0.36
N PRO A 650 -52.81 12.06 0.16
CA PRO A 650 -52.99 13.49 0.35
C PRO A 650 -52.70 13.98 1.78
N ASP A 651 -53.15 13.25 2.80
CA ASP A 651 -52.90 13.61 4.20
C ASP A 651 -51.41 13.47 4.55
N ARG A 652 -50.75 12.43 4.03
CA ARG A 652 -49.31 12.23 4.21
C ARG A 652 -48.49 13.33 3.56
N GLU A 653 -48.86 13.77 2.37
CA GLU A 653 -48.25 14.93 1.72
C GLU A 653 -48.53 16.24 2.47
N ALA A 654 -49.76 16.42 2.98
CA ALA A 654 -50.11 17.59 3.79
C ALA A 654 -49.26 17.63 5.07
N ALA A 655 -49.10 16.49 5.75
CA ALA A 655 -48.24 16.36 6.92
C ALA A 655 -46.76 16.67 6.63
N GLN A 656 -46.26 16.24 5.46
CA GLN A 656 -44.90 16.57 5.02
C GLN A 656 -44.72 18.06 4.75
N ARG A 657 -45.78 18.76 4.31
CA ARG A 657 -45.73 20.18 3.95
C ARG A 657 -45.99 21.14 5.12
N ALA A 658 -46.58 20.67 6.22
CA ALA A 658 -47.19 21.46 7.30
C ALA A 658 -46.27 22.30 8.21
N ALA A 659 -45.16 22.78 7.67
CA ALA A 659 -44.17 23.70 8.25
C ALA A 659 -42.86 23.66 7.42
N ALA A 660 -42.78 22.79 6.42
CA ALA A 660 -41.57 22.52 5.66
C ALA A 660 -41.05 23.76 4.91
N GLU A 661 -41.86 24.79 4.66
CA GLU A 661 -41.37 26.04 4.07
C GLU A 661 -40.64 26.95 5.08
N VAL A 662 -40.79 26.68 6.38
CA VAL A 662 -40.40 27.58 7.46
C VAL A 662 -39.33 26.95 8.35
N ALA A 663 -39.49 25.68 8.73
CA ALA A 663 -38.57 24.93 9.58
C ALA A 663 -38.39 23.48 9.07
N PRO A 664 -37.28 22.80 9.39
CA PRO A 664 -37.11 21.38 9.06
C PRO A 664 -38.18 20.54 9.78
N VAL A 665 -38.89 19.69 9.04
CA VAL A 665 -39.96 18.84 9.58
C VAL A 665 -39.54 17.38 9.50
N LEU A 666 -39.69 16.66 10.61
CA LEU A 666 -39.60 15.21 10.71
C LEU A 666 -40.98 14.63 11.00
N LEU A 667 -41.36 13.59 10.25
CA LEU A 667 -42.51 12.76 10.55
C LEU A 667 -42.02 11.47 11.20
N ALA A 668 -42.63 11.08 12.31
CA ALA A 668 -42.33 9.83 13.00
C ALA A 668 -43.59 9.18 13.57
N GLU A 669 -43.48 7.91 13.93
CA GLU A 669 -44.49 7.17 14.68
C GLU A 669 -43.98 6.88 16.10
N ASP A 670 -44.90 6.82 17.05
CA ASP A 670 -44.64 6.41 18.41
C ASP A 670 -44.59 4.88 18.53
N ILE A 671 -43.51 4.31 18.00
CA ILE A 671 -43.32 2.86 17.94
C ILE A 671 -43.30 2.26 19.34
N GLY A 672 -44.24 1.35 19.59
CA GLY A 672 -44.40 0.70 20.90
C GLY A 672 -44.73 1.66 22.04
N GLN A 673 -45.33 2.83 21.76
CA GLN A 673 -45.74 3.83 22.76
C GLN A 673 -44.61 4.27 23.69
N ARG A 674 -43.41 4.45 23.14
CA ARG A 674 -42.21 4.83 23.91
C ARG A 674 -42.04 6.34 24.01
N TRP A 675 -42.49 7.11 23.03
CA TRP A 675 -42.43 8.57 23.05
C TRP A 675 -43.43 9.16 24.03
N GLN A 676 -44.65 8.62 24.12
CA GLN A 676 -45.70 9.13 25.01
C GLN A 676 -45.26 9.24 26.49
N PRO A 677 -44.74 8.17 27.13
CA PRO A 677 -44.28 8.24 28.52
C PRO A 677 -43.08 9.17 28.69
N ILE A 678 -42.17 9.18 27.71
CA ILE A 678 -40.96 10.01 27.71
C ILE A 678 -41.37 11.49 27.66
N LEU A 679 -42.27 11.88 26.77
CA LEU A 679 -42.70 13.27 26.57
C LEU A 679 -43.85 13.72 27.50
N GLY A 680 -44.32 12.85 28.39
CA GLY A 680 -45.45 13.11 29.27
C GLY A 680 -46.73 13.45 28.49
N ILE A 681 -47.00 12.73 27.40
CA ILE A 681 -48.17 12.95 26.54
C ILE A 681 -49.34 12.12 27.08
N GLY A 682 -50.42 12.78 27.50
CA GLY A 682 -51.67 12.14 28.00
C GLY A 682 -52.56 11.61 26.88
N ASP A 683 -53.88 11.50 27.09
CA ASP A 683 -54.84 11.02 26.06
C ASP A 683 -55.39 12.12 25.15
N GLU A 684 -55.27 13.39 25.55
CA GLU A 684 -55.76 14.53 24.79
C GLU A 684 -54.90 14.80 23.53
N ARG A 685 -55.56 15.12 22.42
CA ARG A 685 -54.94 15.32 21.09
C ARG A 685 -55.49 16.60 20.44
N PRO A 686 -54.69 17.37 19.68
CA PRO A 686 -53.23 17.24 19.53
C PRO A 686 -52.47 17.55 20.84
N ALA A 687 -51.21 17.15 20.96
CA ALA A 687 -50.35 17.52 22.09
C ALA A 687 -49.04 18.15 21.61
N TRP A 688 -48.56 19.17 22.31
CA TRP A 688 -47.44 20.01 21.91
C TRP A 688 -46.36 19.98 22.97
N ARG A 689 -45.10 19.76 22.58
CA ARG A 689 -43.94 19.81 23.49
C ARG A 689 -42.80 20.58 22.85
N LEU A 690 -42.21 21.52 23.58
CA LEU A 690 -40.99 22.19 23.14
C LEU A 690 -39.81 21.67 23.98
N LEU A 691 -38.86 21.03 23.31
CA LEU A 691 -37.61 20.53 23.87
C LEU A 691 -36.52 21.55 23.59
N ALA A 692 -35.68 21.86 24.58
CA ALA A 692 -34.53 22.72 24.41
C ALA A 692 -33.25 21.88 24.19
N PRO A 693 -32.17 22.45 23.64
CA PRO A 693 -30.86 21.78 23.55
C PRO A 693 -30.39 21.19 24.91
N GLU A 694 -30.57 21.98 25.97
CA GLU A 694 -30.05 21.71 27.31
C GLU A 694 -31.08 21.08 28.28
N ASP A 695 -32.38 21.31 28.04
CA ASP A 695 -33.48 20.88 28.90
C ASP A 695 -34.43 19.93 28.17
N PHE A 696 -34.96 18.95 28.90
CA PHE A 696 -35.78 17.89 28.33
C PHE A 696 -37.14 18.37 27.78
N VAL A 697 -37.99 19.02 28.58
CA VAL A 697 -39.24 19.67 28.11
C VAL A 697 -39.33 21.05 28.76
N ARG A 698 -39.35 22.10 27.94
CA ARG A 698 -39.40 23.50 28.39
C ARG A 698 -40.79 24.11 28.37
N TRP A 699 -41.66 23.56 27.52
CA TRP A 699 -43.07 23.94 27.42
C TRP A 699 -43.91 22.76 26.93
N SER A 700 -45.14 22.67 27.44
CA SER A 700 -46.11 21.62 27.11
C SER A 700 -47.52 22.18 27.05
N HIS A 701 -48.32 21.71 26.09
CA HIS A 701 -49.74 21.98 25.97
C HIS A 701 -50.47 20.75 25.44
N ASP A 702 -51.65 20.46 25.98
CA ASP A 702 -52.52 19.37 25.53
C ASP A 702 -53.82 19.96 24.98
N GLY A 703 -54.29 19.43 23.85
CA GLY A 703 -55.44 19.90 23.11
C GLY A 703 -55.11 20.90 21.98
N PRO A 704 -56.15 21.35 21.24
CA PRO A 704 -56.01 22.34 20.17
C PRO A 704 -55.37 23.64 20.66
N LEU A 705 -54.55 24.26 19.82
CA LEU A 705 -53.86 25.51 20.12
C LEU A 705 -53.93 26.44 18.89
N PRO A 706 -54.42 27.68 19.00
CA PRO A 706 -54.45 28.61 17.86
C PRO A 706 -53.05 29.14 17.52
N ALA A 707 -52.84 29.53 16.26
CA ALA A 707 -51.55 30.00 15.72
C ALA A 707 -50.84 31.05 16.59
N ARG A 708 -51.57 32.06 17.07
CA ARG A 708 -51.05 33.13 17.92
C ARG A 708 -50.47 32.62 19.24
N GLU A 709 -51.03 31.54 19.79
CA GLU A 709 -50.59 30.94 21.05
C GLU A 709 -49.38 30.03 20.83
N VAL A 710 -49.30 29.34 19.68
CA VAL A 710 -48.07 28.69 19.21
C VAL A 710 -46.94 29.73 19.08
N ALA A 711 -47.19 30.85 18.41
CA ALA A 711 -46.21 31.92 18.22
C ALA A 711 -45.73 32.53 19.55
N ALA A 712 -46.65 32.76 20.49
CA ALA A 712 -46.34 33.27 21.83
C ALA A 712 -45.55 32.26 22.68
N ALA A 713 -45.86 30.96 22.56
CA ALA A 713 -45.10 29.91 23.22
C ALA A 713 -43.67 29.85 22.69
N LEU A 714 -43.49 29.92 21.36
CA LEU A 714 -42.17 29.96 20.74
C LEU A 714 -41.38 31.21 21.14
N ASP A 715 -42.01 32.39 21.14
CA ASP A 715 -41.35 33.65 21.53
C ASP A 715 -40.84 33.62 22.97
N LYS A 716 -41.62 33.03 23.88
CA LYS A 716 -41.28 32.93 25.30
C LYS A 716 -40.28 31.81 25.62
N HIS A 717 -40.36 30.68 24.91
CA HIS A 717 -39.71 29.43 25.32
C HIS A 717 -38.63 28.93 24.35
N LEU A 718 -38.36 29.59 23.22
CA LEU A 718 -37.17 29.28 22.42
C LEU A 718 -35.89 29.75 23.14
N VAL A 719 -34.80 29.02 22.98
CA VAL A 719 -33.44 29.47 23.33
C VAL A 719 -32.58 29.58 22.09
N ALA A 720 -31.54 30.41 22.16
CA ALA A 720 -30.47 30.41 21.18
C ALA A 720 -29.86 29.00 21.09
N ALA A 721 -29.82 28.46 19.87
CA ALA A 721 -29.38 27.11 19.58
C ALA A 721 -28.74 27.07 18.19
N LEU A 722 -27.95 26.04 17.90
CA LEU A 722 -27.38 25.81 16.58
C LEU A 722 -28.40 25.15 15.64
N ASP A 723 -28.27 25.42 14.35
CA ASP A 723 -29.18 24.87 13.33
C ASP A 723 -29.24 23.33 13.40
N PRO A 724 -30.44 22.73 13.27
CA PRO A 724 -30.57 21.28 13.22
C PRO A 724 -29.84 20.72 12.00
N THR A 725 -28.76 19.97 12.21
CA THR A 725 -28.00 19.32 11.12
C THR A 725 -28.08 17.79 11.25
N PRO A 726 -28.41 17.05 10.18
CA PRO A 726 -28.42 15.59 10.25
C PRO A 726 -27.02 15.03 10.52
N ALA A 727 -26.85 14.16 11.51
CA ALA A 727 -25.58 13.50 11.78
C ALA A 727 -25.49 12.17 11.01
N ARG A 728 -24.27 11.74 10.68
CA ARG A 728 -24.04 10.37 10.16
C ARG A 728 -24.31 9.39 11.29
N LEU A 729 -25.17 8.41 11.04
CA LEU A 729 -25.51 7.35 11.98
C LEU A 729 -24.39 6.31 11.92
N HIS A 730 -23.54 6.22 12.96
CA HIS A 730 -22.35 5.37 12.99
C HIS A 730 -22.46 4.23 14.03
N PRO A 731 -21.94 3.03 13.71
CA PRO A 731 -21.21 2.16 14.65
C PRO A 731 -19.77 2.70 14.88
N GLY A 732 -19.18 2.54 16.08
CA GLY A 732 -17.93 3.20 16.54
C GLY A 732 -16.61 2.95 15.76
N THR A 733 -15.59 3.76 16.08
CA THR A 733 -14.34 4.22 15.39
C THR A 733 -13.37 3.18 14.75
N THR A 734 -12.49 3.64 13.83
CA THR A 734 -11.61 2.86 12.93
C THR A 734 -10.10 3.05 13.18
N ILE A 735 -9.31 1.97 13.03
CA ILE A 735 -7.84 1.86 13.13
C ILE A 735 -7.12 2.62 11.99
N GLY A 736 -5.97 3.29 12.24
CA GLY A 736 -5.05 3.77 11.19
C GLY A 736 -4.72 5.29 11.10
N GLU A 737 -5.30 6.15 11.95
CA GLU A 737 -5.05 7.61 11.91
C GLU A 737 -3.71 8.05 12.52
N ARG A 738 -3.17 9.20 12.06
CA ARG A 738 -1.84 9.73 12.41
C ARG A 738 -1.94 10.97 13.32
N LEU A 739 -1.16 11.01 14.40
CA LEU A 739 -1.00 12.18 15.28
C LEU A 739 0.19 13.04 14.81
N PRO A 740 0.01 14.36 14.60
CA PRO A 740 1.02 15.19 13.95
C PRO A 740 2.10 15.65 14.94
N LEU A 741 3.33 15.14 14.79
CA LEU A 741 4.55 15.73 15.31
C LEU A 741 5.66 15.55 14.26
N ASP A 742 6.35 16.64 13.89
CA ASP A 742 7.63 16.56 13.17
C ASP A 742 8.60 17.62 13.69
N LEU A 743 9.80 17.17 14.03
CA LEU A 743 10.93 17.98 14.49
C LEU A 743 12.17 17.52 13.71
N GLY A 744 12.47 18.24 12.63
CA GLY A 744 13.74 18.15 11.92
C GLY A 744 14.04 19.47 11.22
N ARG A 745 15.24 20.03 11.43
CA ARG A 745 15.77 21.18 10.69
C ARG A 745 17.23 20.91 10.30
N GLY A 746 17.56 21.10 9.03
CA GLY A 746 18.93 21.14 8.51
C GLY A 746 19.17 20.21 7.32
N ASN A 747 20.39 20.26 6.76
CA ASN A 747 20.86 19.41 5.66
C ASN A 747 21.26 17.99 6.10
N CYS A 748 20.78 17.53 7.26
CA CYS A 748 21.04 16.21 7.79
C CYS A 748 19.73 15.49 8.09
N PRO A 749 19.62 14.19 7.76
CA PRO A 749 18.38 13.46 7.95
C PRO A 749 18.12 13.21 9.44
N PRO A 750 16.85 13.23 9.89
CA PRO A 750 16.48 12.97 11.27
C PRO A 750 16.84 11.54 11.69
N ILE A 751 17.29 11.37 12.93
CA ILE A 751 17.60 10.07 13.53
C ILE A 751 16.27 9.33 13.79
N PRO A 752 16.14 8.03 13.45
CA PRO A 752 14.92 7.27 13.70
C PRO A 752 14.65 7.15 15.22
N LEU A 753 13.47 7.59 15.67
CA LEU A 753 12.96 7.45 17.04
C LEU A 753 11.95 6.28 17.11
N GLY A 754 11.97 5.52 18.21
CA GLY A 754 11.18 4.30 18.41
C GLY A 754 9.71 4.52 18.82
N HIS A 755 9.00 3.41 19.05
CA HIS A 755 7.56 3.32 19.40
C HIS A 755 7.19 4.03 20.72
N ALA A 756 5.96 4.55 20.82
CA ALA A 756 5.44 5.23 22.02
C ALA A 756 4.06 4.69 22.42
N THR A 757 3.76 4.63 23.73
CA THR A 757 2.43 4.24 24.26
C THR A 757 1.83 5.41 25.04
N ILE A 758 0.62 5.85 24.68
CA ILE A 758 -0.05 7.00 25.30
C ILE A 758 -1.33 6.54 26.00
N GLY A 759 -1.48 6.87 27.28
CA GLY A 759 -2.71 6.67 28.03
C GLY A 759 -3.57 7.94 28.06
N PHE A 760 -4.89 7.79 27.96
CA PHE A 760 -5.88 8.85 28.15
C PHE A 760 -6.73 8.50 29.37
N THR A 761 -6.88 9.42 30.31
CA THR A 761 -7.66 9.24 31.55
C THR A 761 -8.41 10.53 31.91
N HIS A 762 -9.38 10.48 32.83
CA HIS A 762 -10.14 11.65 33.31
C HIS A 762 -9.73 12.02 34.74
N LEU A 763 -9.84 13.31 35.10
CA LEU A 763 -9.60 13.79 36.47
C LEU A 763 -10.49 13.04 37.48
N GLY A 764 -9.90 12.31 38.41
CA GLY A 764 -10.60 11.50 39.43
C GLY A 764 -10.71 10.00 39.16
N ALA A 765 -10.32 9.52 37.97
CA ALA A 765 -10.16 8.09 37.72
C ALA A 765 -8.79 7.60 38.20
N ARG A 766 -8.72 6.47 38.92
CA ARG A 766 -7.43 5.83 39.26
C ARG A 766 -6.73 5.43 37.96
N ALA A 767 -5.47 5.83 37.79
CA ALA A 767 -4.67 5.36 36.67
C ALA A 767 -4.66 3.81 36.67
N PRO A 768 -4.70 3.16 35.50
CA PRO A 768 -4.65 1.71 35.42
C PRO A 768 -3.32 1.21 36.01
N ALA A 769 -3.38 0.68 37.24
CA ALA A 769 -2.21 0.35 38.05
C ALA A 769 -1.50 -0.97 37.65
N SER A 770 -1.83 -1.55 36.50
CA SER A 770 -1.11 -2.71 35.97
C SER A 770 -1.29 -2.81 34.46
N GLY A 771 -0.33 -2.29 33.70
CA GLY A 771 -0.32 -2.26 32.24
C GLY A 771 1.04 -1.81 31.67
N PRO A 772 1.23 -1.80 30.34
CA PRO A 772 2.51 -1.48 29.69
C PRO A 772 3.07 -0.11 30.13
N ARG A 773 4.41 0.05 30.14
CA ARG A 773 5.08 1.31 30.49
C ARG A 773 4.59 2.45 29.58
N TYR A 774 3.79 3.36 30.12
CA TYR A 774 3.32 4.55 29.41
C TYR A 774 4.49 5.48 29.07
N THR A 775 4.51 6.01 27.85
CA THR A 775 5.41 7.10 27.44
C THR A 775 4.83 8.45 27.85
N ALA A 776 3.50 8.60 27.78
CA ALA A 776 2.78 9.78 28.22
C ALA A 776 1.35 9.43 28.70
N VAL A 777 0.79 10.25 29.59
CA VAL A 777 -0.60 10.18 30.05
C VAL A 777 -1.26 11.55 29.90
N VAL A 778 -2.36 11.61 29.16
CA VAL A 778 -3.20 12.80 28.98
C VAL A 778 -4.40 12.72 29.93
N VAL A 779 -4.64 13.78 30.71
CA VAL A 779 -5.70 13.82 31.73
C VAL A 779 -6.76 14.84 31.35
N ASP A 780 -7.91 14.34 30.89
CA ASP A 780 -9.10 15.10 30.53
C ASP A 780 -9.72 15.80 31.75
N GLY A 781 -10.03 17.09 31.60
CA GLY A 781 -10.63 17.94 32.62
C GLY A 781 -9.67 18.44 33.71
N ALA A 782 -8.37 18.14 33.62
CA ALA A 782 -7.38 18.52 34.63
C ALA A 782 -6.67 19.84 34.30
N GLN A 783 -6.39 20.66 35.32
CA GLN A 783 -5.45 21.78 35.22
C GLN A 783 -4.03 21.38 35.64
N GLU A 784 -3.03 22.10 35.14
CA GLU A 784 -1.61 21.78 35.32
C GLU A 784 -1.15 21.74 36.79
N ARG A 785 -1.84 22.46 37.68
CA ARG A 785 -1.59 22.47 39.13
C ARG A 785 -2.12 21.22 39.84
N GLU A 786 -3.07 20.52 39.24
CA GLU A 786 -3.77 19.34 39.80
C GLU A 786 -3.04 18.03 39.45
N LEU A 787 -2.06 18.09 38.54
CA LEU A 787 -1.29 16.93 38.05
C LEU A 787 -0.05 16.58 38.89
N ALA A 788 0.29 17.39 39.90
CA ALA A 788 1.51 17.20 40.69
C ALA A 788 1.53 15.84 41.42
N ALA A 789 0.41 15.42 42.03
CA ALA A 789 0.31 14.14 42.73
C ALA A 789 0.38 12.94 41.78
N LEU A 790 -0.16 13.06 40.55
CA LEU A 790 -0.14 12.00 39.55
C LEU A 790 1.25 11.81 38.91
N ARG A 791 2.03 12.90 38.80
CA ARG A 791 3.44 12.85 38.38
C ARG A 791 4.31 12.11 39.39
N ASP A 792 4.07 12.32 40.68
CA ASP A 792 4.77 11.62 41.76
C ASP A 792 4.42 10.12 41.80
N GLU A 793 3.19 9.75 41.41
CA GLU A 793 2.71 8.35 41.36
C GLU A 793 3.22 7.58 40.13
N LEU A 794 3.26 8.19 38.95
CA LEU A 794 3.66 7.54 37.69
C LEU A 794 5.19 7.52 37.45
N GLY A 795 5.94 8.32 38.22
CA GLY A 795 7.40 8.41 38.14
C GLY A 795 7.92 9.42 37.10
N PRO A 796 9.20 9.81 37.18
CA PRO A 796 9.77 10.91 36.40
C PRO A 796 9.91 10.62 34.89
N ASP A 797 9.79 9.36 34.49
CA ASP A 797 10.00 8.90 33.11
C ASP A 797 8.71 8.94 32.25
N VAL A 798 7.55 9.29 32.84
CA VAL A 798 6.24 9.33 32.16
C VAL A 798 5.75 10.78 32.07
N ALA A 799 5.55 11.28 30.85
CA ALA A 799 5.05 12.64 30.65
C ALA A 799 3.55 12.74 30.99
N VAL A 800 3.17 13.54 32.00
CA VAL A 800 1.76 13.78 32.37
C VAL A 800 1.31 15.14 31.83
N ILE A 801 0.28 15.14 30.99
CA ILE A 801 -0.18 16.29 30.19
C ILE A 801 -1.62 16.65 30.59
N ALA A 802 -1.86 17.91 30.97
CA ALA A 802 -3.22 18.42 31.23
C ALA A 802 -4.00 18.61 29.92
N ASP A 803 -5.25 18.14 29.90
CA ASP A 803 -6.22 18.43 28.85
C ASP A 803 -7.47 19.08 29.45
N PRO A 804 -7.37 20.33 29.94
CA PRO A 804 -8.40 20.98 30.76
C PRO A 804 -9.74 21.13 30.04
N ASN A 805 -9.74 21.11 28.72
CA ASN A 805 -10.94 21.25 27.89
C ASN A 805 -11.32 19.97 27.16
N GLY A 806 -10.59 18.86 27.29
CA GLY A 806 -10.81 17.62 26.55
C GLY A 806 -10.48 17.70 25.05
N ASP A 807 -9.71 18.70 24.64
CA ASP A 807 -9.39 18.97 23.23
C ASP A 807 -8.47 17.90 22.65
N LEU A 808 -7.48 17.43 23.42
CA LEU A 808 -6.57 16.36 22.99
C LEU A 808 -7.28 15.01 22.99
N THR A 809 -8.15 14.77 23.96
CA THR A 809 -8.96 13.55 24.11
C THR A 809 -10.01 13.42 22.99
N ARG A 810 -10.72 14.52 22.66
CA ARG A 810 -11.65 14.57 21.52
C ARG A 810 -10.95 14.46 20.18
N ARG A 811 -9.81 15.12 20.00
CA ARG A 811 -9.02 15.03 18.74
C ARG A 811 -8.44 13.64 18.51
N ALA A 812 -8.22 12.86 19.57
CA ALA A 812 -7.82 11.46 19.49
C ALA A 812 -9.01 10.49 19.29
N GLY A 813 -10.25 11.00 19.19
CA GLY A 813 -11.44 10.19 18.94
C GLY A 813 -11.85 9.28 20.12
N ILE A 814 -11.28 9.51 21.31
CA ILE A 814 -11.51 8.70 22.51
C ILE A 814 -12.86 9.08 23.12
N ARG A 815 -13.82 8.14 23.11
CA ARG A 815 -15.18 8.34 23.66
C ARG A 815 -15.38 7.71 25.04
N MET A 816 -14.41 6.92 25.51
CA MET A 816 -14.38 6.31 26.85
C MET A 816 -12.96 6.41 27.42
N THR A 817 -12.83 6.80 28.69
CA THR A 817 -11.58 6.80 29.45
C THR A 817 -11.71 5.84 30.65
N PRO A 818 -10.64 5.13 31.07
CA PRO A 818 -9.30 5.17 30.50
C PRO A 818 -9.21 4.44 29.16
N ALA A 819 -8.38 4.96 28.26
CA ALA A 819 -8.06 4.35 26.97
C ALA A 819 -6.55 4.34 26.74
N VAL A 820 -6.04 3.32 26.06
CA VAL A 820 -4.61 3.21 25.72
C VAL A 820 -4.46 3.17 24.20
N LEU A 821 -3.67 4.10 23.68
CA LEU A 821 -3.27 4.13 22.28
C LEU A 821 -1.79 3.74 22.16
N THR A 822 -1.50 2.82 21.24
CA THR A 822 -0.12 2.50 20.86
C THR A 822 0.21 3.22 19.56
N LEU A 823 1.31 3.97 19.56
CA LEU A 823 1.83 4.68 18.39
C LEU A 823 3.07 3.99 17.84
N ASP A 824 3.15 3.89 16.52
CA ASP A 824 4.39 3.51 15.84
C ASP A 824 5.44 4.65 15.85
N GLY A 825 6.66 4.35 15.39
CA GLY A 825 7.74 5.34 15.25
C GLY A 825 7.46 6.48 14.25
N ALA A 826 6.30 6.47 13.58
CA ALA A 826 5.82 7.50 12.66
C ALA A 826 4.61 8.30 13.21
N GLY A 827 4.16 7.99 14.44
CA GLY A 827 3.06 8.65 15.14
C GLY A 827 1.66 8.17 14.76
N ARG A 828 1.50 6.95 14.20
CA ARG A 828 0.19 6.38 13.82
C ARG A 828 -0.39 5.45 14.87
N VAL A 829 -1.71 5.46 15.03
CA VAL A 829 -2.45 4.56 15.93
C VAL A 829 -2.45 3.14 15.33
N VAL A 830 -1.63 2.26 15.90
CA VAL A 830 -1.46 0.87 15.44
C VAL A 830 -2.27 -0.15 16.25
N ALA A 831 -2.76 0.25 17.43
CA ALA A 831 -3.72 -0.52 18.23
C ALA A 831 -4.48 0.43 19.15
N GLY A 832 -5.77 0.14 19.37
CA GLY A 832 -6.61 0.75 20.39
C GLY A 832 -7.42 -0.33 21.09
N ALA A 833 -7.38 -0.36 22.42
CA ALA A 833 -8.24 -1.20 23.24
C ALA A 833 -9.23 -0.29 23.97
N GLU A 834 -10.49 -0.28 23.53
CA GLU A 834 -11.60 0.04 24.43
C GLU A 834 -11.82 -1.21 25.29
N GLU A 835 -11.30 -1.24 26.53
CA GLU A 835 -11.59 -2.33 27.46
C GLU A 835 -13.07 -2.28 27.88
N LEU A 836 -13.96 -2.95 27.13
CA LEU A 836 -15.28 -3.35 27.60
C LEU A 836 -15.12 -4.62 28.43
N ARG A 837 -14.67 -4.47 29.68
CA ARG A 837 -14.61 -5.59 30.63
C ARG A 837 -16.00 -5.81 31.23
N THR A 838 -16.80 -6.67 30.61
CA THR A 838 -18.03 -7.23 31.20
C THR A 838 -17.65 -8.34 32.20
N ASP A 839 -17.23 -7.95 33.40
CA ASP A 839 -17.22 -8.84 34.56
C ASP A 839 -18.39 -8.44 35.48
N ILE A 840 -19.60 -8.86 35.12
CA ILE A 840 -20.68 -9.05 36.10
C ILE A 840 -20.79 -10.55 36.33
N GLU A 841 -20.13 -11.02 37.39
CA GLU A 841 -20.44 -12.31 38.00
C GLU A 841 -21.93 -12.33 38.39
N PRO A 842 -22.67 -13.43 38.11
CA PRO A 842 -24.01 -13.58 38.61
C PRO A 842 -23.94 -13.80 40.12
N GLN A 843 -24.43 -12.84 40.91
CA GLN A 843 -24.86 -13.13 42.28
C GLN A 843 -26.03 -14.12 42.19
N ALA A 844 -25.70 -15.40 42.32
CA ALA A 844 -26.65 -16.45 42.63
C ALA A 844 -27.16 -16.25 44.07
N ALA A 845 -28.46 -16.42 44.22
CA ALA A 845 -29.18 -16.36 45.48
C ALA A 845 -28.62 -17.33 46.54
N THR A 846 -28.43 -16.81 47.75
CA THR A 846 -29.05 -17.32 49.00
C THR A 846 -29.24 -16.16 49.97
#